data_AF-A0A2D0NCG0-F1
#
_entry.id   AF-A0A2D0NCG0-F1
#
_cell.length_a   1.000
_cell.length_b   1.000
_cell.length_c   1.000
_cell.angle_alpha   90.00
_cell.angle_beta   90.00
_cell.angle_gamma   90.00
#
_symmetry.space_group_name_H-M   'P 1'
#
loop_
_entity.id
_entity.type
_entity.pdbx_description
1 polymer ?
#
loop_
_entity_poly.entity_id
_entity_poly.type
_entity_poly.pdbx_seq_one_letter_code
_entity_poly.pdbx_strand_id
1 'polypeptide(L)'
;MIKIKLSPALACLAGILLLSLPAMAQERPNIVWVVSEDNSMHYLQLYNENGGTPMPNIEALARQGLVFNHAFSQAPVCSVARSTLISGSFAPRIGAQYHRATERVPMPEGQEMFPHYLRQAGYYTTNNAKEDYNMMKSDGVWDASGRRATYRDRKEGQPFFHVQNFGTTHEGQLHFTTEEMKTQKTSRDPDEFTPFPYHPNTPLFRYTYAKYYDLHQKVDQQIGEFIDQLEADGLMENTFIFYYGDHGGVLPRSKGYIYESGLHVPLVVYVPEKWKHLVPAEPGSSLDGFVQFMDFGPTVLNLAGVNVPDKMDGQPFLGKGVSKEELESRDVTFSYADRFDEKYDLVRAVRKGNLKYMRNFQPFNIDGLYNFYRFRMLAYQEWRELYDAGELNAVQRQFFEARPPEALYDLEKDPHETNNLANDPFYQTQLLELRGLLQQQLKSLPDLSFFPESEFLARATDNPVQFGRQNRRLIRELIDIADLSLLPFQRARPAIAKALSSEEPMKRYWALITCSSFGAAAEPFYDIALQLATEDPHRLVRVRAAEFLSLTGKSTPESVLVDAVATADSPTEANLILNTLALLKDSRDIDINIPDFKIRPEFLSMPGGLAGWRLAHLAEGTHPRLLVLTDIGGDPDDTQSLIRLLTHANEFEIEGLIASASGTPGELEEKVVRPDLIREIVRAYGQVERSLKTHSPSFPQAHTLQNLIKSGNPERGWEQVGAGHDTEGSAWIIKTVDRTDERPLNISIWGGQTDLAQALWRVKNDRSPEAYEAFVSKIRIYDIADQDGIFPQMQKSFPGLWYILNKAPENEDKRNAAFRGMYLGGDESLTSADWFVANVLEEHGPLGALYPQKTWTAPNPHGLMKEGDTPSWFYFFNNGLETPTHPDYGGWGGRFRQSDNGYYTDAPDVLGGKPSARISVSRWRPDYQREFAARMDWCVLDYAAANHPPQFLEAAATQMLSAEAGQTITITPPAVRDPDGDELKFAWNFYPEAGTFTGKLPEINAKEDRASFRLPPASTGKSLHLILTVSDDGVPALVRYQRYIIQVN
;
A
#
# COMPACT_ATOMS: atom_id res chain seq x y z
N MET A 1 58.65 -2.50 80.73
CA MET A 1 58.55 -1.32 79.85
C MET A 1 59.41 -1.58 78.62
N ILE A 2 58.85 -1.31 77.44
CA ILE A 2 59.49 -1.30 76.10
C ILE A 2 60.02 -2.66 75.59
N LYS A 3 59.37 -3.23 74.55
CA LYS A 3 59.95 -4.15 73.54
C LYS A 3 59.12 -3.99 72.25
N ILE A 4 59.53 -3.20 71.26
CA ILE A 4 60.56 -3.41 70.20
C ILE A 4 60.22 -4.61 69.30
N LYS A 5 59.94 -4.26 68.03
CA LYS A 5 59.85 -5.12 66.84
C LYS A 5 61.18 -5.83 66.57
N LEU A 6 61.12 -7.04 66.02
CA LEU A 6 61.91 -7.47 64.85
C LEU A 6 61.43 -8.85 64.36
N SER A 7 61.17 -8.93 63.05
CA SER A 7 61.18 -10.14 62.20
C SER A 7 62.61 -10.29 61.62
N PRO A 8 63.02 -11.30 60.82
CA PRO A 8 62.27 -12.43 60.27
C PRO A 8 63.04 -13.80 60.20
N ALA A 9 62.35 -14.80 59.65
CA ALA A 9 62.84 -15.85 58.74
C ALA A 9 63.06 -17.30 59.25
N LEU A 10 62.23 -18.18 58.64
CA LEU A 10 62.35 -19.62 58.37
C LEU A 10 62.27 -20.64 59.52
N ALA A 11 61.10 -21.29 59.63
CA ALA A 11 61.00 -22.76 59.82
C ALA A 11 59.62 -23.29 59.35
N CYS A 12 59.66 -23.93 58.18
CA CYS A 12 58.91 -25.09 57.67
C CYS A 12 57.51 -25.49 58.18
N LEU A 13 56.59 -25.54 57.19
CA LEU A 13 55.79 -26.69 56.76
C LEU A 13 55.11 -27.58 57.84
N ALA A 14 53.83 -27.33 58.07
CA ALA A 14 52.79 -28.36 58.11
C ALA A 14 51.40 -27.70 58.21
N GLY A 15 50.52 -27.96 57.24
CA GLY A 15 49.08 -27.75 57.41
C GLY A 15 48.40 -26.99 56.28
N ILE A 16 47.41 -27.65 55.67
CA ILE A 16 46.37 -27.13 54.77
C ILE A 16 46.70 -27.20 53.28
N LEU A 17 46.74 -28.45 52.78
CA LEU A 17 46.29 -28.79 51.43
C LEU A 17 44.76 -28.94 51.50
N LEU A 18 44.03 -27.84 51.35
CA LEU A 18 42.64 -27.91 50.88
C LEU A 18 42.72 -28.19 49.38
N LEU A 19 42.54 -29.46 49.02
CA LEU A 19 42.24 -29.87 47.66
C LEU A 19 40.96 -29.14 47.24
N SER A 20 41.12 -28.02 46.54
CA SER A 20 40.09 -27.44 45.70
C SER A 20 39.83 -28.43 44.56
N LEU A 21 38.90 -29.37 44.81
CA LEU A 21 38.27 -30.13 43.74
C LEU A 21 37.76 -29.11 42.71
N PRO A 22 38.10 -29.22 41.42
CA PRO A 22 37.42 -28.43 40.41
C PRO A 22 35.94 -28.75 40.55
N ALA A 23 35.12 -27.73 40.81
CA ALA A 23 33.69 -27.87 40.71
C ALA A 23 33.43 -28.44 39.31
N MET A 24 32.89 -29.66 39.21
CA MET A 24 32.41 -30.19 37.94
C MET A 24 31.46 -29.13 37.38
N ALA A 25 31.86 -28.48 36.30
CA ALA A 25 30.99 -27.57 35.59
C ALA A 25 29.74 -28.38 35.23
N GLN A 26 28.58 -27.94 35.73
CA GLN A 26 27.33 -28.62 35.44
C GLN A 26 27.14 -28.62 33.92
N GLU A 27 27.11 -29.81 33.31
CA GLU A 27 26.89 -29.93 31.88
C GLU A 27 25.54 -29.32 31.52
N ARG A 28 25.48 -28.65 30.36
CA ARG A 28 24.26 -28.00 29.87
C ARG A 28 24.00 -28.36 28.40
N PRO A 29 22.72 -28.43 27.98
CA PRO A 29 22.39 -28.70 26.59
C PRO A 29 22.72 -27.50 25.70
N ASN A 30 23.07 -27.79 24.44
CA ASN A 30 22.95 -26.82 23.37
C ASN A 30 21.48 -26.73 22.94
N ILE A 31 21.08 -25.57 22.43
CA ILE A 31 19.71 -25.34 21.99
C ILE A 31 19.73 -24.65 20.63
N VAL A 32 19.01 -25.22 19.67
CA VAL A 32 18.86 -24.70 18.32
C VAL A 32 17.38 -24.46 18.05
N TRP A 33 17.06 -23.29 17.53
CA TRP A 33 15.77 -22.96 16.96
C TRP A 33 15.88 -22.89 15.45
N VAL A 34 15.18 -23.78 14.77
CA VAL A 34 15.00 -23.83 13.31
C VAL A 34 13.65 -23.19 13.00
N VAL A 35 13.67 -22.06 12.30
CA VAL A 35 12.47 -21.25 12.08
C VAL A 35 12.18 -21.13 10.59
N SER A 36 11.02 -21.60 10.12
CA SER A 36 10.50 -21.27 8.79
C SER A 36 9.61 -20.03 8.87
N GLU A 37 9.87 -19.01 8.06
CA GLU A 37 9.09 -17.77 8.11
C GLU A 37 7.67 -17.94 7.54
N ASP A 38 6.68 -17.42 8.24
CA ASP A 38 5.28 -17.39 7.86
C ASP A 38 4.71 -18.79 7.50
N ASN A 39 4.64 -19.71 8.48
CA ASN A 39 4.23 -21.10 8.27
C ASN A 39 3.30 -21.64 9.36
N SER A 40 2.20 -22.27 8.95
CA SER A 40 1.19 -22.86 9.83
C SER A 40 1.17 -24.39 9.73
N MET A 41 0.83 -25.07 10.83
CA MET A 41 0.73 -26.53 10.85
C MET A 41 -0.29 -27.08 9.85
N HIS A 42 -1.30 -26.29 9.45
CA HIS A 42 -2.35 -26.73 8.54
C HIS A 42 -1.83 -27.13 7.14
N TYR A 43 -0.64 -26.67 6.76
CA TYR A 43 -0.02 -26.94 5.46
C TYR A 43 0.99 -28.09 5.49
N LEU A 44 1.23 -28.72 6.64
CA LEU A 44 2.21 -29.78 6.82
C LEU A 44 1.52 -31.15 6.92
N GLN A 45 2.03 -32.13 6.17
CA GLN A 45 1.46 -33.48 6.18
C GLN A 45 1.53 -34.13 7.57
N LEU A 46 2.56 -33.79 8.36
CA LEU A 46 2.72 -34.24 9.74
C LEU A 46 1.49 -33.97 10.63
N TYR A 47 0.77 -32.86 10.39
CA TYR A 47 -0.42 -32.48 11.16
C TYR A 47 -1.72 -32.59 10.35
N ASN A 48 -1.62 -32.72 9.02
CA ASN A 48 -2.74 -32.78 8.10
C ASN A 48 -2.45 -33.84 7.01
N GLU A 49 -2.65 -35.11 7.35
CA GLU A 49 -2.25 -36.26 6.52
C GLU A 49 -2.80 -36.22 5.08
N ASN A 50 -4.00 -35.66 4.89
CA ASN A 50 -4.71 -35.68 3.61
C ASN A 50 -4.64 -34.35 2.82
N GLY A 51 -4.03 -33.31 3.39
CA GLY A 51 -4.04 -31.97 2.78
C GLY A 51 -2.74 -31.17 2.93
N GLY A 52 -1.76 -31.67 3.67
CA GLY A 52 -0.47 -31.01 3.87
C GLY A 52 0.64 -31.46 2.92
N THR A 53 1.74 -30.72 2.92
CA THR A 53 2.98 -31.02 2.19
C THR A 53 3.88 -31.92 3.03
N PRO A 54 4.47 -32.99 2.45
CA PRO A 54 5.49 -33.77 3.15
C PRO A 54 6.73 -32.91 3.45
N MET A 55 7.21 -32.99 4.68
CA MET A 55 8.43 -32.35 5.15
C MET A 55 9.33 -33.42 5.78
N PRO A 56 9.96 -34.30 4.97
CA PRO A 56 10.61 -35.52 5.45
C PRO A 56 11.73 -35.27 6.46
N ASN A 57 12.44 -34.14 6.39
CA ASN A 57 13.48 -33.81 7.38
C ASN A 57 12.85 -33.45 8.73
N ILE A 58 11.77 -32.66 8.74
CA ILE A 58 11.00 -32.38 9.96
C ILE A 58 10.35 -33.65 10.53
N GLU A 59 9.76 -34.49 9.69
CA GLU A 59 9.20 -35.79 10.09
C GLU A 59 10.27 -36.73 10.67
N ALA A 60 11.51 -36.66 10.18
CA ALA A 60 12.63 -37.38 10.77
C ALA A 60 12.97 -36.87 12.19
N LEU A 61 12.99 -35.55 12.41
CA LEU A 61 13.14 -34.98 13.76
C LEU A 61 12.00 -35.40 14.69
N ALA A 62 10.76 -35.44 14.20
CA ALA A 62 9.58 -35.84 14.97
C ALA A 62 9.67 -37.28 15.49
N ARG A 63 10.22 -38.21 14.72
CA ARG A 63 10.43 -39.62 15.13
C ARG A 63 11.33 -39.78 16.35
N GLN A 64 12.21 -38.80 16.61
CA GLN A 64 13.11 -38.77 17.78
C GLN A 64 12.83 -37.54 18.67
N GLY A 65 11.65 -36.95 18.55
CA GLY A 65 11.30 -35.70 19.21
C GLY A 65 9.91 -35.73 19.83
N LEU A 66 9.43 -34.57 20.23
CA LEU A 66 8.06 -34.36 20.70
C LEU A 66 7.33 -33.51 19.67
N VAL A 67 6.15 -33.95 19.27
CA VAL A 67 5.24 -33.20 18.39
C VAL A 67 4.20 -32.53 19.26
N PHE A 68 4.04 -31.21 19.12
CA PHE A 68 3.02 -30.46 19.86
C PHE A 68 1.87 -30.11 18.91
N ASN A 69 0.69 -30.66 19.18
CA ASN A 69 -0.49 -30.45 18.33
C ASN A 69 -1.11 -29.06 18.50
N HIS A 70 -0.76 -28.35 19.58
CA HIS A 70 -1.37 -27.09 19.98
C HIS A 70 -0.33 -26.03 20.35
N ALA A 71 0.47 -25.61 19.36
CA ALA A 71 1.44 -24.53 19.48
C ALA A 71 0.97 -23.24 18.80
N PHE A 72 0.99 -22.12 19.52
CA PHE A 72 0.41 -20.86 19.05
C PHE A 72 1.39 -19.69 19.11
N SER A 73 1.48 -18.98 17.98
CA SER A 73 1.84 -17.57 18.04
C SER A 73 0.68 -16.79 18.63
N GLN A 74 0.94 -15.86 19.54
CA GLN A 74 -0.12 -14.97 20.04
C GLN A 74 -0.43 -13.82 19.07
N ALA A 75 0.44 -13.54 18.10
CA ALA A 75 0.23 -12.51 17.10
C ALA A 75 0.46 -13.05 15.69
N PRO A 76 -0.40 -12.72 14.72
CA PRO A 76 -0.31 -13.29 13.37
C PRO A 76 0.73 -12.59 12.47
N VAL A 77 1.77 -11.95 13.01
CA VAL A 77 2.75 -11.17 12.25
C VAL A 77 4.13 -11.12 12.90
N CYS A 78 5.19 -11.15 12.07
CA CYS A 78 6.57 -11.41 12.47
C CYS A 78 7.07 -10.51 13.60
N SER A 79 7.01 -9.18 13.48
CA SER A 79 7.64 -8.30 14.47
C SER A 79 7.01 -8.40 15.85
N VAL A 80 5.68 -8.59 15.89
CA VAL A 80 4.92 -8.71 17.14
C VAL A 80 5.11 -10.10 17.74
N ALA A 81 5.02 -11.15 16.91
CA ALA A 81 5.24 -12.53 17.34
C ALA A 81 6.66 -12.74 17.89
N ARG A 82 7.68 -12.23 17.19
CA ARG A 82 9.09 -12.31 17.61
C ARG A 82 9.37 -11.48 18.86
N SER A 83 8.71 -10.33 19.01
CA SER A 83 8.78 -9.51 20.23
C SER A 83 8.18 -10.26 21.43
N THR A 84 7.07 -10.96 21.24
CA THR A 84 6.43 -11.81 22.25
C THR A 84 7.36 -12.95 22.67
N LEU A 85 7.93 -13.63 21.68
CA LEU A 85 8.79 -14.79 21.83
C LEU A 85 10.10 -14.45 22.54
N ILE A 86 10.76 -13.35 22.16
CA ILE A 86 12.06 -12.96 22.74
C ILE A 86 11.94 -12.37 24.14
N SER A 87 10.80 -11.74 24.47
CA SER A 87 10.55 -11.12 25.78
C SER A 87 9.86 -12.03 26.77
N GLY A 88 9.19 -13.10 26.30
CA GLY A 88 8.32 -13.93 27.12
C GLY A 88 7.12 -13.15 27.68
N SER A 89 6.66 -12.09 27.01
CA SER A 89 5.64 -11.17 27.52
C SER A 89 4.56 -10.85 26.48
N PHE A 90 3.35 -10.54 26.93
CA PHE A 90 2.31 -10.03 26.04
C PHE A 90 2.74 -8.70 25.42
N ALA A 91 2.85 -8.63 24.09
CA ALA A 91 3.30 -7.42 23.39
C ALA A 91 2.47 -6.17 23.73
N PRO A 92 1.12 -6.24 23.82
CA PRO A 92 0.29 -5.08 24.19
C PRO A 92 0.49 -4.60 25.64
N ARG A 93 1.04 -5.44 26.53
CA ARG A 93 1.37 -5.04 27.91
C ARG A 93 2.64 -4.19 27.97
N ILE A 94 3.56 -4.40 27.03
CA ILE A 94 4.89 -3.79 27.03
C ILE A 94 5.09 -2.74 25.93
N GLY A 95 4.07 -2.47 25.10
CA GLY A 95 4.13 -1.46 24.04
C GLY A 95 4.75 -1.96 22.72
N ALA A 96 4.74 -3.27 22.47
CA ALA A 96 5.39 -3.91 21.33
C ALA A 96 4.42 -4.47 20.27
N GLN A 97 3.15 -4.00 20.27
CA GLN A 97 2.03 -4.62 19.54
C GLN A 97 1.91 -4.29 18.05
N TYR A 98 2.66 -3.31 17.51
CA TYR A 98 2.45 -2.84 16.14
C TYR A 98 3.41 -3.46 15.12
N HIS A 99 2.91 -3.89 13.96
CA HIS A 99 3.79 -4.26 12.85
C HIS A 99 4.37 -3.03 12.18
N ARG A 100 5.68 -3.03 11.88
CA ARG A 100 6.40 -1.82 11.46
C ARG A 100 6.17 -0.68 12.45
N ALA A 101 6.44 -0.93 13.73
CA ALA A 101 6.32 0.06 14.78
C ALA A 101 7.11 1.33 14.37
N THR A 102 6.46 2.49 14.46
CA THR A 102 7.08 3.77 14.11
C THR A 102 8.30 4.02 14.99
N GLU A 103 8.21 3.64 16.27
CA GLU A 103 9.29 3.75 17.24
C GLU A 103 9.43 2.43 18.02
N ARG A 104 10.66 2.09 18.39
CA ARG A 104 10.93 0.98 19.31
C ARG A 104 10.81 1.45 20.75
N VAL A 105 10.30 0.59 21.62
CA VAL A 105 10.11 0.88 23.04
C VAL A 105 11.21 0.25 23.91
N PRO A 106 11.54 0.79 25.09
CA PRO A 106 12.47 0.14 26.00
C PRO A 106 11.90 -1.18 26.54
N MET A 107 12.78 -2.11 26.91
CA MET A 107 12.39 -3.30 27.68
C MET A 107 11.81 -2.89 29.05
N PRO A 108 10.88 -3.68 29.62
CA PRO A 108 10.39 -3.43 30.97
C PRO A 108 11.55 -3.34 31.97
N GLU A 109 11.49 -2.38 32.89
CA GLU A 109 12.55 -2.16 33.88
C GLU A 109 12.90 -3.47 34.60
N GLY A 110 14.18 -3.84 34.60
CA GLY A 110 14.69 -5.06 35.25
C GLY A 110 14.24 -6.37 34.58
N GLN A 111 13.88 -6.33 33.30
CA GLN A 111 13.67 -7.47 32.42
C GLN A 111 14.50 -7.27 31.15
N GLU A 112 15.04 -8.35 30.61
CA GLU A 112 15.79 -8.38 29.36
C GLU A 112 15.22 -9.44 28.42
N MET A 113 15.62 -9.38 27.16
CA MET A 113 15.35 -10.44 26.19
C MET A 113 15.99 -11.75 26.66
N PHE A 114 15.29 -12.89 26.57
CA PHE A 114 15.75 -14.11 27.26
C PHE A 114 17.19 -14.58 26.94
N PRO A 115 17.75 -14.38 25.71
CA PRO A 115 19.13 -14.77 25.43
C PRO A 115 20.16 -14.04 26.28
N HIS A 116 19.82 -12.86 26.79
CA HIS A 116 20.65 -12.13 27.76
C HIS A 116 20.99 -12.99 28.98
N TYR A 117 19.98 -13.68 29.55
CA TYR A 117 20.18 -14.52 30.72
C TYR A 117 21.00 -15.79 30.40
N LEU A 118 20.90 -16.31 29.18
CA LEU A 118 21.74 -17.41 28.71
C LEU A 118 23.20 -16.99 28.62
N ARG A 119 23.48 -15.81 28.06
CA ARG A 119 24.86 -15.27 28.00
C ARG A 119 25.44 -15.04 29.38
N GLN A 120 24.66 -14.51 30.31
CA GLN A 120 25.07 -14.40 31.71
C GLN A 120 25.40 -15.77 32.33
N ALA A 121 24.70 -16.83 31.92
CA ALA A 121 25.00 -18.20 32.30
C ALA A 121 26.21 -18.82 31.56
N GLY A 122 26.80 -18.12 30.57
CA GLY A 122 27.99 -18.57 29.83
C GLY A 122 27.71 -19.20 28.46
N TYR A 123 26.47 -19.13 27.97
CA TYR A 123 26.14 -19.57 26.61
C TYR A 123 26.74 -18.62 25.57
N TYR A 124 27.12 -19.19 24.42
CA TYR A 124 27.32 -18.44 23.20
C TYR A 124 25.99 -18.33 22.44
N THR A 125 25.53 -17.12 22.14
CA THR A 125 24.18 -16.88 21.61
C THR A 125 24.20 -16.23 20.24
N THR A 126 23.44 -16.78 19.29
CA THR A 126 23.46 -16.28 17.90
C THR A 126 22.11 -16.32 17.20
N ASN A 127 21.91 -15.39 16.25
CA ASN A 127 20.69 -15.31 15.42
C ASN A 127 21.04 -15.07 13.92
N ASN A 128 20.69 -16.00 13.04
CA ASN A 128 20.99 -15.98 11.61
C ASN A 128 19.72 -16.10 10.76
N ALA A 129 19.29 -15.10 10.00
CA ALA A 129 19.26 -13.69 10.42
C ALA A 129 17.78 -13.33 10.70
N LYS A 130 17.46 -12.04 10.90
CA LYS A 130 16.12 -11.49 11.20
C LYS A 130 15.78 -11.53 12.70
N GLU A 131 15.55 -10.34 13.24
CA GLU A 131 15.14 -10.12 14.63
C GLU A 131 13.70 -9.57 14.64
N ASP A 132 13.48 -8.46 13.94
CA ASP A 132 12.20 -7.74 13.89
C ASP A 132 11.63 -7.38 15.28
N TYR A 133 12.50 -7.09 16.25
CA TYR A 133 12.05 -6.69 17.58
C TYR A 133 11.51 -5.25 17.60
N ASN A 134 10.37 -5.09 18.24
CA ASN A 134 9.75 -3.79 18.51
C ASN A 134 10.31 -3.15 19.79
N MET A 135 11.20 -3.83 20.51
CA MET A 135 11.88 -3.29 21.68
C MET A 135 13.34 -2.95 21.40
N MET A 136 13.89 -2.00 22.15
CA MET A 136 15.30 -1.67 22.17
C MET A 136 16.10 -2.87 22.69
N LYS A 137 17.00 -3.37 21.84
CA LYS A 137 17.86 -4.53 22.14
C LYS A 137 19.14 -4.07 22.84
N SER A 138 19.47 -4.67 23.99
CA SER A 138 20.75 -4.44 24.67
C SER A 138 21.90 -5.20 23.97
N ASP A 139 23.15 -4.75 24.16
CA ASP A 139 24.35 -5.44 23.68
C ASP A 139 24.53 -6.82 24.32
N GLY A 140 23.86 -7.03 25.46
CA GLY A 140 23.84 -8.27 26.23
C GLY A 140 22.99 -9.38 25.60
N VAL A 141 22.26 -9.17 24.49
CA VAL A 141 21.34 -10.20 23.95
C VAL A 141 22.04 -11.23 23.07
N TRP A 142 22.89 -10.81 22.13
CA TRP A 142 23.52 -11.72 21.16
C TRP A 142 25.05 -11.57 21.17
N ASP A 143 25.78 -12.66 21.01
CA ASP A 143 27.20 -12.61 20.68
C ASP A 143 27.42 -12.33 19.19
N ALA A 144 26.56 -12.87 18.32
CA ALA A 144 26.50 -12.50 16.91
C ALA A 144 25.06 -12.56 16.38
N SER A 145 24.66 -11.55 15.60
CA SER A 145 23.37 -11.51 14.91
C SER A 145 23.56 -11.02 13.48
N GLY A 146 22.91 -11.67 12.53
CA GLY A 146 23.00 -11.37 11.10
C GLY A 146 23.31 -12.60 10.25
N ARG A 147 23.37 -12.42 8.92
CA ARG A 147 23.47 -13.52 7.93
C ARG A 147 24.71 -14.41 8.05
N ARG A 148 25.71 -13.96 8.82
CA ARG A 148 26.96 -14.69 9.08
C ARG A 148 27.05 -15.24 10.51
N ALA A 149 26.06 -14.97 11.36
CA ALA A 149 26.06 -15.45 12.73
C ALA A 149 26.02 -16.99 12.74
N THR A 150 26.89 -17.62 13.51
CA THR A 150 27.01 -19.09 13.55
C THR A 150 27.40 -19.55 14.94
N TYR A 151 26.86 -20.68 15.38
CA TYR A 151 27.22 -21.29 16.67
C TYR A 151 28.68 -21.82 16.71
N ARG A 152 29.35 -21.88 15.56
CA ARG A 152 30.72 -22.43 15.42
C ARG A 152 31.80 -21.53 15.98
N ASP A 153 31.51 -20.24 16.14
CA ASP A 153 32.45 -19.26 16.70
C ASP A 153 32.53 -19.30 18.23
N ARG A 154 31.78 -20.22 18.87
CA ARG A 154 31.86 -20.46 20.32
C ARG A 154 33.20 -21.07 20.72
N LYS A 155 33.55 -20.94 22.00
CA LYS A 155 34.71 -21.64 22.57
C LYS A 155 34.47 -23.14 22.65
N GLU A 156 35.54 -23.94 22.59
CA GLU A 156 35.46 -25.39 22.77
C GLU A 156 34.77 -25.75 24.10
N GLY A 157 33.80 -26.67 24.05
CA GLY A 157 33.00 -27.08 25.22
C GLY A 157 31.98 -26.04 25.73
N GLN A 158 31.92 -24.83 25.14
CA GLN A 158 30.94 -23.82 25.53
C GLN A 158 29.54 -24.23 25.04
N PRO A 159 28.49 -24.20 25.91
CA PRO A 159 27.13 -24.42 25.45
C PRO A 159 26.67 -23.25 24.58
N PHE A 160 25.78 -23.50 23.62
CA PHE A 160 25.28 -22.45 22.74
C PHE A 160 23.76 -22.46 22.57
N PHE A 161 23.24 -21.27 22.25
CA PHE A 161 21.88 -21.07 21.79
C PHE A 161 21.93 -20.40 20.41
N HIS A 162 21.29 -21.02 19.41
CA HIS A 162 21.36 -20.56 18.03
C HIS A 162 19.97 -20.54 17.40
N VAL A 163 19.64 -19.44 16.73
CA VAL A 163 18.43 -19.31 15.92
C VAL A 163 18.82 -19.28 14.45
N GLN A 164 18.31 -20.24 13.69
CA GLN A 164 18.47 -20.39 12.25
C GLN A 164 17.12 -20.13 11.58
N ASN A 165 17.00 -19.02 10.87
CA ASN A 165 15.79 -18.58 10.19
C ASN A 165 15.87 -18.87 8.68
N PHE A 166 14.76 -19.28 8.09
CA PHE A 166 14.59 -19.54 6.66
C PHE A 166 13.44 -18.71 6.09
N GLY A 167 13.76 -17.71 5.26
CA GLY A 167 12.79 -16.83 4.61
C GLY A 167 12.12 -17.40 3.35
N THR A 168 12.26 -18.69 3.07
CA THR A 168 11.81 -19.30 1.80
C THR A 168 10.30 -19.41 1.67
N THR A 169 9.57 -19.40 2.79
CA THR A 169 8.10 -19.41 2.82
C THR A 169 7.50 -18.02 3.08
N HIS A 170 8.32 -16.98 3.18
CA HIS A 170 7.88 -15.62 3.48
C HIS A 170 6.93 -15.07 2.40
N GLU A 171 5.95 -14.26 2.81
CA GLU A 171 4.86 -13.71 1.98
C GLU A 171 5.31 -13.16 0.61
N GLY A 172 6.44 -12.45 0.59
CA GLY A 172 7.01 -11.90 -0.65
C GLY A 172 7.33 -12.93 -1.73
N GLN A 173 7.42 -14.22 -1.43
CA GLN A 173 7.60 -15.30 -2.42
C GLN A 173 6.32 -15.59 -3.21
N LEU A 174 5.16 -15.12 -2.72
CA LEU A 174 3.86 -15.18 -3.40
C LEU A 174 3.52 -13.91 -4.18
N HIS A 175 4.40 -12.89 -4.20
CA HIS A 175 4.23 -11.67 -5.00
C HIS A 175 4.74 -11.87 -6.43
N PHE A 176 4.22 -12.89 -7.12
CA PHE A 176 4.58 -13.19 -8.50
C PHE A 176 3.72 -12.42 -9.50
N THR A 177 4.27 -12.18 -10.68
CA THR A 177 3.58 -11.57 -11.81
C THR A 177 2.78 -12.60 -12.62
N THR A 178 1.83 -12.14 -13.42
CA THR A 178 1.07 -12.99 -14.36
C THR A 178 2.01 -13.73 -15.33
N GLU A 179 3.11 -13.10 -15.74
CA GLU A 179 4.09 -13.73 -16.63
C GLU A 179 4.87 -14.84 -15.92
N GLU A 180 5.25 -14.62 -14.65
CA GLU A 180 5.87 -15.68 -13.84
C GLU A 180 4.92 -16.85 -13.63
N MET A 181 3.62 -16.60 -13.38
CA MET A 181 2.63 -17.68 -13.29
C MET A 181 2.52 -18.51 -14.59
N LYS A 182 2.62 -17.87 -15.76
CA LYS A 182 2.56 -18.56 -17.06
C LYS A 182 3.83 -19.36 -17.37
N THR A 183 4.98 -18.87 -16.91
CA THR A 183 6.30 -19.42 -17.30
C THR A 183 6.91 -20.35 -16.26
N GLN A 184 6.59 -20.17 -14.98
CA GLN A 184 7.09 -21.00 -13.87
C GLN A 184 6.09 -22.10 -13.57
N LYS A 185 6.53 -23.36 -13.71
CA LYS A 185 5.71 -24.53 -13.36
C LYS A 185 5.89 -24.87 -11.88
N THR A 186 4.79 -25.27 -11.24
CA THR A 186 4.79 -25.88 -9.91
C THR A 186 5.14 -27.37 -9.99
N SER A 187 5.58 -27.97 -8.89
CA SER A 187 5.96 -29.39 -8.84
C SER A 187 4.77 -30.32 -9.05
N ARG A 188 3.60 -29.90 -8.57
CA ARG A 188 2.30 -30.55 -8.75
C ARG A 188 1.40 -29.71 -9.63
N ASP A 189 0.44 -30.35 -10.29
CA ASP A 189 -0.56 -29.65 -11.09
C ASP A 189 -1.43 -28.76 -10.17
N PRO A 190 -1.53 -27.44 -10.42
CA PRO A 190 -2.42 -26.56 -9.66
C PRO A 190 -3.85 -27.07 -9.54
N ASP A 191 -4.37 -27.78 -10.55
CA ASP A 191 -5.74 -28.31 -10.53
C ASP A 191 -5.95 -29.46 -9.51
N GLU A 192 -4.88 -29.99 -8.92
CA GLU A 192 -4.97 -30.92 -7.78
C GLU A 192 -5.30 -30.22 -6.45
N PHE A 193 -5.16 -28.89 -6.38
CA PHE A 193 -5.38 -28.13 -5.16
C PHE A 193 -6.82 -27.62 -5.10
N THR A 194 -7.45 -27.79 -3.94
CA THR A 194 -8.74 -27.17 -3.63
C THR A 194 -8.49 -26.03 -2.64
N PRO A 195 -8.68 -24.76 -3.04
CA PRO A 195 -8.57 -23.62 -2.12
C PRO A 195 -9.54 -23.75 -0.94
N PHE A 196 -9.20 -23.15 0.19
CA PHE A 196 -10.09 -23.13 1.36
C PHE A 196 -11.46 -22.51 1.04
N PRO A 197 -12.55 -22.87 1.77
CA PRO A 197 -13.92 -22.46 1.43
C PRO A 197 -14.16 -20.94 1.36
N TYR A 198 -13.35 -20.15 2.07
CA TYR A 198 -13.41 -18.69 2.07
C TYR A 198 -12.65 -18.04 0.90
N HIS A 199 -11.92 -18.81 0.09
CA HIS A 199 -11.29 -18.33 -1.14
C HIS A 199 -12.10 -18.70 -2.38
N PRO A 200 -12.05 -17.89 -3.44
CA PRO A 200 -12.60 -18.27 -4.73
C PRO A 200 -11.77 -19.39 -5.35
N ASN A 201 -12.45 -20.33 -6.03
CA ASN A 201 -11.80 -21.50 -6.63
C ASN A 201 -11.40 -21.21 -8.09
N THR A 202 -10.44 -20.29 -8.26
CA THR A 202 -9.91 -19.86 -9.56
C THR A 202 -8.57 -20.54 -9.89
N PRO A 203 -8.15 -20.57 -11.17
CA PRO A 203 -6.81 -21.03 -11.54
C PRO A 203 -5.69 -20.28 -10.80
N LEU A 204 -5.85 -18.98 -10.54
CA LEU A 204 -4.86 -18.18 -9.82
C LEU A 204 -4.73 -18.59 -8.35
N PHE A 205 -5.85 -18.81 -7.65
CA PHE A 205 -5.81 -19.31 -6.27
C PHE A 205 -5.20 -20.70 -6.19
N ARG A 206 -5.56 -21.61 -7.10
CA ARG A 206 -4.97 -22.95 -7.19
C ARG A 206 -3.45 -22.91 -7.38
N TYR A 207 -2.98 -22.08 -8.31
CA TYR A 207 -1.55 -21.87 -8.52
C TYR A 207 -0.85 -21.27 -7.30
N THR A 208 -1.49 -20.31 -6.63
CA THR A 208 -0.95 -19.69 -5.41
C THR A 208 -0.75 -20.72 -4.29
N TYR A 209 -1.70 -21.65 -4.13
CA TYR A 209 -1.58 -22.78 -3.19
C TYR A 209 -0.45 -23.72 -3.61
N ALA A 210 -0.44 -24.17 -4.87
CA ALA A 210 0.60 -25.05 -5.39
C ALA A 210 2.01 -24.48 -5.19
N LYS A 211 2.21 -23.19 -5.51
CA LYS A 211 3.47 -22.48 -5.31
C LYS A 211 3.85 -22.46 -3.82
N TYR A 212 2.92 -22.17 -2.93
CA TYR A 212 3.20 -22.16 -1.50
C TYR A 212 3.63 -23.55 -0.98
N TYR A 213 3.00 -24.63 -1.47
CA TYR A 213 3.38 -26.00 -1.11
C TYR A 213 4.79 -26.36 -1.61
N ASP A 214 5.17 -25.92 -2.82
CA ASP A 214 6.55 -26.08 -3.33
C ASP A 214 7.59 -25.39 -2.43
N LEU A 215 7.25 -24.22 -1.88
CA LEU A 215 8.13 -23.51 -0.95
C LEU A 215 8.34 -24.28 0.37
N HIS A 216 7.35 -25.05 0.82
CA HIS A 216 7.50 -25.92 2.01
C HIS A 216 8.49 -27.05 1.76
N GLN A 217 8.42 -27.71 0.61
CA GLN A 217 9.41 -28.75 0.24
C GLN A 217 10.81 -28.16 0.14
N LYS A 218 10.93 -26.96 -0.45
CA LYS A 218 12.21 -26.26 -0.58
C LYS A 218 12.80 -25.87 0.78
N VAL A 219 11.99 -25.36 1.71
CA VAL A 219 12.49 -25.02 3.05
C VAL A 219 12.80 -26.26 3.88
N ASP A 220 12.06 -27.37 3.73
CA ASP A 220 12.41 -28.64 4.37
C ASP A 220 13.79 -29.14 3.94
N GLN A 221 14.12 -29.04 2.65
CA GLN A 221 15.45 -29.39 2.14
C GLN A 221 16.56 -28.54 2.79
N GLN A 222 16.36 -27.21 2.85
CA GLN A 222 17.33 -26.30 3.48
C GLN A 222 17.49 -26.57 4.98
N ILE A 223 16.40 -26.97 5.65
CA ILE A 223 16.45 -27.40 7.04
C ILE A 223 17.28 -28.70 7.16
N GLY A 224 17.02 -29.69 6.30
CA GLY A 224 17.82 -30.92 6.22
C GLY A 224 19.32 -30.65 6.10
N GLU A 225 19.72 -29.77 5.18
CA GLU A 225 21.13 -29.37 5.00
C GLU A 225 21.75 -28.79 6.28
N PHE A 226 20.97 -28.02 7.05
CA PHE A 226 21.42 -27.47 8.34
C PHE A 226 21.49 -28.53 9.45
N ILE A 227 20.57 -29.49 9.48
CA ILE A 227 20.60 -30.62 10.42
C ILE A 227 21.79 -31.54 10.13
N ASP A 228 22.03 -31.88 8.87
CA ASP A 228 23.22 -32.63 8.42
C ASP A 228 24.50 -31.93 8.87
N GLN A 229 24.49 -30.58 8.87
CA GLN A 229 25.62 -29.82 9.35
C GLN A 229 25.86 -29.96 10.86
N LEU A 230 24.80 -29.94 11.68
CA LEU A 230 24.89 -30.19 13.13
C LEU A 230 25.37 -31.61 13.44
N GLU A 231 24.95 -32.58 12.63
CA GLU A 231 25.41 -33.97 12.74
C GLU A 231 26.89 -34.10 12.37
N ALA A 232 27.33 -33.49 11.27
CA ALA A 232 28.74 -33.48 10.87
C ALA A 232 29.64 -32.79 11.91
N ASP A 233 29.10 -31.83 12.67
CA ASP A 233 29.80 -31.17 13.78
C ASP A 233 29.79 -31.99 15.09
N GLY A 234 29.14 -33.17 15.10
CA GLY A 234 29.06 -34.05 16.26
C GLY A 234 28.18 -33.52 17.39
N LEU A 235 27.16 -32.71 17.08
CA LEU A 235 26.39 -31.97 18.09
C LEU A 235 25.05 -32.61 18.46
N MET A 236 24.58 -33.61 17.71
CA MET A 236 23.24 -34.18 17.89
C MET A 236 22.98 -34.76 19.28
N GLU A 237 23.96 -35.42 19.90
CA GLU A 237 23.80 -36.06 21.22
C GLU A 237 23.60 -35.07 22.38
N ASN A 238 23.87 -33.78 22.18
CA ASN A 238 23.80 -32.75 23.22
C ASN A 238 22.91 -31.54 22.85
N THR A 239 22.19 -31.59 21.73
CA THR A 239 21.47 -30.41 21.20
C THR A 239 19.98 -30.65 21.09
N PHE A 240 19.17 -29.86 21.81
CA PHE A 240 17.74 -29.76 21.52
C PHE A 240 17.55 -28.95 20.24
N ILE A 241 16.68 -29.42 19.34
CA ILE A 241 16.34 -28.72 18.10
C ILE A 241 14.83 -28.47 18.08
N PHE A 242 14.44 -27.20 18.12
CA PHE A 242 13.05 -26.77 18.03
C PHE A 242 12.79 -26.33 16.59
N TYR A 243 11.91 -27.01 15.88
CA TYR A 243 11.35 -26.55 14.62
C TYR A 243 10.00 -25.88 14.85
N TYR A 244 9.81 -24.66 14.35
CA TYR A 244 8.52 -23.95 14.39
C TYR A 244 8.41 -22.88 13.30
N GLY A 245 7.17 -22.42 13.02
CA GLY A 245 6.92 -21.22 12.21
C GLY A 245 6.90 -19.95 13.07
N ASP A 246 7.37 -18.79 12.60
CA ASP A 246 7.38 -17.54 13.41
C ASP A 246 6.01 -16.85 13.56
N HIS A 247 5.02 -17.31 12.81
CA HIS A 247 3.57 -17.21 13.01
C HIS A 247 2.91 -18.09 11.93
N GLY A 248 1.59 -18.05 11.80
CA GLY A 248 0.87 -18.82 10.77
C GLY A 248 1.21 -18.43 9.32
N GLY A 249 0.50 -19.00 8.36
CA GLY A 249 0.88 -18.98 6.94
C GLY A 249 0.62 -17.66 6.20
N VAL A 250 0.86 -17.66 4.88
CA VAL A 250 0.83 -16.45 4.02
C VAL A 250 -0.27 -16.42 2.97
N LEU A 251 -1.06 -17.47 2.86
CA LEU A 251 -2.24 -17.41 2.01
C LEU A 251 -3.19 -16.30 2.51
N PRO A 252 -4.01 -15.71 1.62
CA PRO A 252 -4.92 -14.65 2.02
C PRO A 252 -5.75 -15.04 3.27
N ARG A 253 -6.04 -14.06 4.13
CA ARG A 253 -6.68 -14.24 5.46
C ARG A 253 -5.83 -14.94 6.55
N SER A 254 -4.59 -15.38 6.29
CA SER A 254 -3.70 -15.94 7.33
C SER A 254 -2.88 -14.86 8.05
N LYS A 255 -1.70 -14.51 7.54
CA LYS A 255 -0.81 -13.50 8.14
C LYS A 255 -1.53 -12.17 8.37
N GLY A 256 -1.37 -11.65 9.59
CA GLY A 256 -1.94 -10.42 10.14
C GLY A 256 -3.43 -10.50 10.46
N TYR A 257 -4.03 -11.69 10.48
CA TYR A 257 -5.40 -11.94 10.94
C TYR A 257 -5.39 -13.02 12.04
N ILE A 258 -6.24 -12.85 13.05
CA ILE A 258 -6.21 -13.66 14.28
C ILE A 258 -6.94 -15.02 14.13
N TYR A 259 -7.09 -15.52 12.91
CA TYR A 259 -7.62 -16.86 12.59
C TYR A 259 -6.56 -17.94 12.89
N GLU A 260 -6.97 -19.20 13.02
CA GLU A 260 -6.05 -20.32 13.29
C GLU A 260 -4.95 -20.41 12.23
N SER A 261 -5.29 -20.14 10.97
CA SER A 261 -4.30 -20.11 9.88
C SER A 261 -3.20 -19.06 10.03
N GLY A 262 -3.43 -18.02 10.85
CA GLY A 262 -2.45 -16.99 11.20
C GLY A 262 -1.73 -17.22 12.53
N LEU A 263 -2.21 -18.13 13.39
CA LEU A 263 -1.74 -18.29 14.78
C LEU A 263 -1.19 -19.69 15.09
N HIS A 264 -1.77 -20.75 14.53
CA HIS A 264 -1.45 -22.14 14.85
C HIS A 264 -0.22 -22.57 14.06
N VAL A 265 0.92 -22.62 14.74
CA VAL A 265 2.23 -22.93 14.14
C VAL A 265 2.57 -24.41 14.31
N PRO A 266 3.42 -24.99 13.45
CA PRO A 266 3.99 -26.30 13.76
C PRO A 266 4.98 -26.17 14.92
N LEU A 267 5.10 -27.21 15.75
CA LEU A 267 6.18 -27.32 16.73
C LEU A 267 6.64 -28.77 16.89
N VAL A 268 7.88 -29.02 16.49
CA VAL A 268 8.59 -30.29 16.73
C VAL A 268 9.84 -30.00 17.54
N VAL A 269 10.04 -30.73 18.64
CA VAL A 269 11.24 -30.61 19.48
C VAL A 269 12.02 -31.92 19.45
N TYR A 270 13.11 -31.96 18.71
CA TYR A 270 14.07 -33.08 18.77
C TYR A 270 14.69 -33.16 20.16
N VAL A 271 14.69 -34.37 20.74
CA VAL A 271 15.19 -34.61 22.10
C VAL A 271 16.50 -35.41 22.02
N PRO A 272 17.65 -34.82 22.36
CA PRO A 272 18.92 -35.52 22.36
C PRO A 272 18.98 -36.57 23.47
N GLU A 273 19.63 -37.70 23.21
CA GLU A 273 19.71 -38.85 24.13
C GLU A 273 20.13 -38.45 25.55
N LYS A 274 21.15 -37.59 25.66
CA LYS A 274 21.71 -37.14 26.93
C LYS A 274 20.70 -36.43 27.84
N TRP A 275 19.66 -35.82 27.26
CA TRP A 275 18.73 -34.94 27.96
C TRP A 275 17.29 -35.45 27.98
N LYS A 276 17.04 -36.72 27.63
CA LYS A 276 15.69 -37.33 27.67
C LYS A 276 15.00 -37.21 29.04
N HIS A 277 15.76 -37.17 30.12
CA HIS A 277 15.23 -37.00 31.48
C HIS A 277 14.67 -35.58 31.78
N LEU A 278 14.85 -34.61 30.87
CA LEU A 278 14.35 -33.24 30.98
C LEU A 278 13.05 -33.00 30.23
N VAL A 279 12.49 -34.03 29.58
CA VAL A 279 11.24 -33.92 28.83
C VAL A 279 10.12 -34.73 29.51
N PRO A 280 8.85 -34.32 29.37
CA PRO A 280 7.74 -34.95 30.09
C PRO A 280 7.26 -36.27 29.46
N ALA A 281 7.71 -36.61 28.25
CA ALA A 281 7.27 -37.79 27.52
C ALA A 281 8.42 -38.40 26.71
N GLU A 282 8.26 -39.67 26.34
CA GLU A 282 9.23 -40.39 25.51
C GLU A 282 9.31 -39.78 24.10
N PRO A 283 10.51 -39.68 23.51
CA PRO A 283 10.66 -39.26 22.11
C PRO A 283 9.83 -40.12 21.15
N GLY A 284 9.26 -39.50 20.12
CA GLY A 284 8.24 -40.04 19.23
C GLY A 284 6.80 -39.77 19.68
N SER A 285 6.59 -39.17 20.86
CA SER A 285 5.24 -38.84 21.37
C SER A 285 4.66 -37.57 20.74
N SER A 286 3.33 -37.55 20.62
CA SER A 286 2.54 -36.33 20.40
C SER A 286 1.94 -35.84 21.72
N LEU A 287 1.85 -34.52 21.89
CA LEU A 287 1.37 -33.85 23.09
C LEU A 287 0.28 -32.82 22.73
N ASP A 288 -0.82 -32.82 23.49
CA ASP A 288 -1.98 -31.96 23.26
C ASP A 288 -2.05 -30.75 24.21
N GLY A 289 -1.07 -30.59 25.10
CA GLY A 289 -0.96 -29.41 25.96
C GLY A 289 -0.71 -28.14 25.14
N PHE A 290 -1.45 -27.08 25.44
CA PHE A 290 -1.31 -25.80 24.76
C PHE A 290 0.02 -25.13 25.13
N VAL A 291 0.78 -24.74 24.11
CA VAL A 291 2.03 -23.98 24.24
C VAL A 291 1.96 -22.70 23.41
N GLN A 292 2.51 -21.61 23.95
CA GLN A 292 2.44 -20.28 23.34
C GLN A 292 3.85 -19.70 23.19
N PHE A 293 4.08 -18.74 22.29
CA PHE A 293 5.45 -18.22 22.10
C PHE A 293 6.06 -17.58 23.34
N MET A 294 5.24 -17.02 24.23
CA MET A 294 5.73 -16.48 25.50
C MET A 294 6.38 -17.55 26.38
N ASP A 295 6.06 -18.83 26.16
CA ASP A 295 6.56 -19.97 26.92
C ASP A 295 7.94 -20.45 26.44
N PHE A 296 8.36 -20.06 25.23
CA PHE A 296 9.60 -20.54 24.60
C PHE A 296 10.84 -20.06 25.35
N GLY A 297 10.93 -18.76 25.66
CA GLY A 297 12.01 -18.18 26.45
C GLY A 297 12.16 -18.85 27.83
N PRO A 298 11.09 -18.90 28.66
CA PRO A 298 11.06 -19.64 29.92
C PRO A 298 11.50 -21.12 29.77
N THR A 299 11.06 -21.80 28.71
CA THR A 299 11.43 -23.20 28.44
C THR A 299 12.92 -23.37 28.18
N VAL A 300 13.51 -22.50 27.34
CA VAL A 300 14.94 -22.52 27.04
C VAL A 300 15.78 -22.24 28.30
N LEU A 301 15.37 -21.26 29.12
CA LEU A 301 16.04 -20.98 30.39
C LEU A 301 15.95 -22.18 31.35
N ASN A 302 14.79 -22.82 31.45
CA ASN A 302 14.58 -23.97 32.32
C ASN A 302 15.41 -25.20 31.89
N LEU A 303 15.48 -25.48 30.57
CA LEU A 303 16.35 -26.52 30.00
C LEU A 303 17.84 -26.25 30.28
N ALA A 304 18.25 -24.99 30.25
CA ALA A 304 19.61 -24.55 30.56
C ALA A 304 19.93 -24.54 32.07
N GLY A 305 18.93 -24.81 32.94
CA GLY A 305 19.07 -24.68 34.39
C GLY A 305 19.26 -23.24 34.86
N VAL A 306 18.78 -22.27 34.09
CA VAL A 306 18.79 -20.83 34.41
C VAL A 306 17.44 -20.44 35.01
N ASN A 307 17.46 -19.62 36.06
CA ASN A 307 16.22 -19.15 36.69
C ASN A 307 15.40 -18.32 35.68
N VAL A 308 14.12 -18.66 35.54
CA VAL A 308 13.17 -17.89 34.74
C VAL A 308 12.81 -16.61 35.52
N PRO A 309 12.95 -15.40 34.92
CA PRO A 309 12.56 -14.16 35.58
C PRO A 309 11.05 -14.07 35.85
N ASP A 310 10.66 -13.67 37.07
CA ASP A 310 9.25 -13.52 37.50
C ASP A 310 8.41 -12.53 36.66
N LYS A 311 9.06 -11.70 35.83
CA LYS A 311 8.41 -10.68 34.99
C LYS A 311 8.00 -11.20 33.61
N MET A 312 8.46 -12.39 33.21
CA MET A 312 7.96 -13.06 32.02
C MET A 312 6.55 -13.57 32.32
N ASP A 313 5.65 -13.40 31.36
CA ASP A 313 4.25 -13.84 31.48
C ASP A 313 4.12 -15.35 31.18
N GLY A 314 5.05 -15.93 30.40
CA GLY A 314 5.01 -17.33 29.97
C GLY A 314 5.56 -18.33 30.99
N GLN A 315 5.31 -19.61 30.74
CA GLN A 315 5.70 -20.70 31.64
C GLN A 315 6.43 -21.82 30.89
N PRO A 316 7.47 -22.44 31.47
CA PRO A 316 8.19 -23.51 30.80
C PRO A 316 7.26 -24.70 30.48
N PHE A 317 7.40 -25.28 29.28
CA PHE A 317 6.71 -26.51 28.86
C PHE A 317 7.67 -27.70 28.70
N LEU A 318 8.98 -27.49 28.87
CA LEU A 318 10.00 -28.53 29.02
C LEU A 318 11.00 -28.14 30.12
N GLY A 319 11.84 -29.09 30.52
CA GLY A 319 12.90 -28.89 31.50
C GLY A 319 12.51 -29.36 32.90
N LYS A 320 13.37 -29.01 33.86
CA LYS A 320 13.24 -29.49 35.23
C LYS A 320 11.88 -29.10 35.83
N GLY A 321 11.18 -30.07 36.40
CA GLY A 321 9.93 -29.86 37.13
C GLY A 321 8.67 -29.77 36.28
N VAL A 322 8.76 -29.86 34.95
CA VAL A 322 7.58 -29.92 34.08
C VAL A 322 7.09 -31.35 33.97
N SER A 323 5.87 -31.63 34.43
CA SER A 323 5.22 -32.93 34.31
C SER A 323 4.33 -33.01 33.05
N LYS A 324 4.10 -34.23 32.55
CA LYS A 324 3.19 -34.45 31.43
C LYS A 324 1.77 -34.03 31.78
N GLU A 325 1.32 -34.37 32.99
CA GLU A 325 -0.03 -34.10 33.47
C GLU A 325 -0.29 -32.58 33.57
N GLU A 326 0.68 -31.80 34.07
CA GLU A 326 0.56 -30.34 34.11
C GLU A 326 0.52 -29.75 32.69
N LEU A 327 1.39 -30.20 31.80
CA LEU A 327 1.43 -29.72 30.42
C LEU A 327 0.13 -30.01 29.67
N GLU A 328 -0.37 -31.25 29.73
CA GLU A 328 -1.61 -31.67 29.06
C GLU A 328 -2.88 -31.06 29.68
N SER A 329 -2.79 -30.49 30.88
CA SER A 329 -3.91 -29.74 31.48
C SER A 329 -4.07 -28.32 30.90
N ARG A 330 -3.09 -27.83 30.13
CA ARG A 330 -3.15 -26.50 29.51
C ARG A 330 -4.02 -26.55 28.26
N ASP A 331 -5.14 -25.83 28.27
CA ASP A 331 -6.10 -25.83 27.16
C ASP A 331 -6.49 -24.41 26.70
N VAL A 332 -5.83 -23.35 27.19
CA VAL A 332 -6.17 -21.93 26.90
C VAL A 332 -5.01 -21.19 26.24
N THR A 333 -5.31 -20.41 25.19
CA THR A 333 -4.39 -19.42 24.59
C THR A 333 -5.08 -18.08 24.39
N PHE A 334 -4.30 -16.99 24.50
CA PHE A 334 -4.76 -15.63 24.26
C PHE A 334 -3.97 -15.00 23.11
N SER A 335 -4.68 -14.41 22.15
CA SER A 335 -4.08 -13.84 20.95
C SER A 335 -4.53 -12.40 20.73
N TYR A 336 -3.74 -11.65 19.96
CA TYR A 336 -3.96 -10.24 19.68
C TYR A 336 -3.47 -9.86 18.28
N ALA A 337 -4.23 -8.98 17.64
CA ALA A 337 -3.87 -8.30 16.41
C ALA A 337 -4.22 -6.81 16.54
N ASP A 338 -3.29 -5.98 16.10
CA ASP A 338 -3.36 -4.52 16.12
C ASP A 338 -3.06 -3.99 14.70
N ARG A 339 -2.28 -2.91 14.58
CA ARG A 339 -1.86 -2.40 13.27
C ARG A 339 -0.97 -3.39 12.53
N PHE A 340 -1.35 -3.68 11.29
CA PHE A 340 -0.56 -4.40 10.29
C PHE A 340 -0.23 -3.44 9.14
N ASP A 341 1.01 -2.94 9.08
CA ASP A 341 1.43 -1.86 8.18
C ASP A 341 0.50 -0.63 8.28
N GLU A 342 -0.16 -0.19 7.21
CA GLU A 342 -1.09 0.95 7.20
C GLU A 342 -2.52 0.61 7.65
N LYS A 343 -2.82 -0.68 7.91
CA LYS A 343 -4.15 -1.13 8.34
C LYS A 343 -4.23 -1.17 9.85
N TYR A 344 -5.05 -0.31 10.44
CA TYR A 344 -5.43 -0.37 11.85
C TYR A 344 -6.63 -1.30 12.06
N ASP A 345 -6.48 -2.18 13.03
CA ASP A 345 -7.57 -2.95 13.61
C ASP A 345 -7.26 -3.16 15.11
N LEU A 346 -8.26 -3.60 15.87
CA LEU A 346 -8.05 -4.04 17.26
C LEU A 346 -8.87 -5.29 17.52
N VAL A 347 -8.20 -6.44 17.49
CA VAL A 347 -8.83 -7.75 17.66
C VAL A 347 -8.11 -8.54 18.75
N ARG A 348 -8.90 -9.21 19.58
CA ARG A 348 -8.42 -10.11 20.64
C ARG A 348 -9.15 -11.43 20.56
N ALA A 349 -8.47 -12.51 20.89
CA ALA A 349 -9.09 -13.83 20.89
C ALA A 349 -8.68 -14.63 22.14
N VAL A 350 -9.56 -15.54 22.55
CA VAL A 350 -9.24 -16.62 23.48
C VAL A 350 -9.70 -17.93 22.85
N ARG A 351 -8.81 -18.91 22.78
CA ARG A 351 -9.14 -20.30 22.43
C ARG A 351 -9.07 -21.15 23.69
N LYS A 352 -10.10 -21.96 23.94
CA LYS A 352 -10.16 -22.96 25.00
C LYS A 352 -10.58 -24.31 24.41
N GLY A 353 -9.64 -25.26 24.35
CA GLY A 353 -9.84 -26.52 23.62
C GLY A 353 -10.22 -26.28 22.16
N ASN A 354 -11.39 -26.78 21.74
CA ASN A 354 -11.91 -26.66 20.37
C ASN A 354 -12.70 -25.37 20.13
N LEU A 355 -12.99 -24.58 21.17
CA LEU A 355 -13.77 -23.35 21.03
C LEU A 355 -12.86 -22.13 20.99
N LYS A 356 -13.15 -21.22 20.06
CA LYS A 356 -12.44 -19.94 19.95
C LYS A 356 -13.41 -18.78 19.92
N TYR A 357 -13.20 -17.85 20.85
CA TYR A 357 -13.92 -16.60 20.93
C TYR A 357 -13.04 -15.46 20.40
N MET A 358 -13.60 -14.65 19.51
CA MET A 358 -12.95 -13.47 18.94
C MET A 358 -13.76 -12.21 19.28
N ARG A 359 -13.06 -11.15 19.67
CA ARG A 359 -13.63 -9.83 19.98
C ARG A 359 -13.08 -8.79 19.01
N ASN A 360 -13.97 -8.21 18.20
CA ASN A 360 -13.68 -7.14 17.25
C ASN A 360 -14.04 -5.79 17.87
N PHE A 361 -13.05 -5.01 18.32
CA PHE A 361 -13.33 -3.72 18.98
C PHE A 361 -13.72 -2.60 18.01
N GLN A 362 -13.48 -2.81 16.71
CA GLN A 362 -13.92 -1.95 15.61
C GLN A 362 -14.68 -2.80 14.57
N PRO A 363 -15.89 -3.30 14.90
CA PRO A 363 -16.62 -4.26 14.06
C PRO A 363 -17.01 -3.71 12.68
N PHE A 364 -17.15 -2.40 12.57
CA PHE A 364 -17.40 -1.72 11.29
C PHE A 364 -16.20 -1.76 10.33
N ASN A 365 -14.99 -2.11 10.79
CA ASN A 365 -13.86 -2.38 9.91
C ASN A 365 -14.07 -3.69 9.14
N ILE A 366 -13.54 -3.72 7.92
CA ILE A 366 -13.51 -4.89 7.04
C ILE A 366 -12.12 -5.56 7.08
N ASP A 367 -12.06 -6.88 6.89
CA ASP A 367 -10.78 -7.59 6.88
C ASP A 367 -9.94 -7.25 5.63
N GLY A 368 -10.60 -7.13 4.47
CA GLY A 368 -10.02 -6.82 3.17
C GLY A 368 -9.79 -5.34 2.89
N LEU A 369 -9.68 -4.51 3.93
CA LEU A 369 -9.30 -3.10 3.80
C LEU A 369 -7.95 -3.02 3.10
N TYR A 370 -7.82 -2.14 2.10
CA TYR A 370 -6.61 -2.05 1.28
C TYR A 370 -5.35 -1.99 2.15
N ASN A 371 -4.34 -2.75 1.74
CA ASN A 371 -3.02 -2.79 2.35
C ASN A 371 -2.01 -3.10 1.23
N PHE A 372 -1.19 -2.13 0.88
CA PHE A 372 -0.32 -2.14 -0.27
C PHE A 372 0.51 -3.41 -0.36
N TYR A 373 1.21 -3.80 0.72
CA TYR A 373 2.12 -4.94 0.66
C TYR A 373 1.38 -6.24 0.32
N ARG A 374 0.21 -6.50 0.93
CA ARG A 374 -0.63 -7.66 0.62
C ARG A 374 -1.24 -7.62 -0.77
N PHE A 375 -1.73 -6.45 -1.18
CA PHE A 375 -2.33 -6.26 -2.49
C PHE A 375 -1.31 -6.30 -3.65
N ARG A 376 -0.02 -6.51 -3.37
CA ARG A 376 0.95 -6.96 -4.39
C ARG A 376 0.76 -8.42 -4.81
N MET A 377 0.10 -9.23 -4.00
CA MET A 377 -0.24 -10.60 -4.35
C MET A 377 -1.47 -10.61 -5.25
N LEU A 378 -1.34 -11.18 -6.45
CA LEU A 378 -2.44 -11.25 -7.43
C LEU A 378 -3.70 -11.91 -6.87
N ALA A 379 -3.57 -12.87 -5.96
CA ALA A 379 -4.72 -13.53 -5.32
C ALA A 379 -5.58 -12.56 -4.48
N TYR A 380 -4.98 -11.57 -3.79
CA TYR A 380 -5.76 -10.53 -3.10
C TYR A 380 -6.46 -9.60 -4.08
N GLN A 381 -5.81 -9.26 -5.21
CA GLN A 381 -6.38 -8.42 -6.27
C GLN A 381 -7.60 -9.11 -6.91
N GLU A 382 -7.45 -10.36 -7.38
CA GLU A 382 -8.55 -11.12 -7.98
C GLU A 382 -9.70 -11.32 -6.99
N TRP A 383 -9.42 -11.54 -5.71
CA TRP A 383 -10.47 -11.69 -4.71
C TRP A 383 -11.29 -10.40 -4.53
N ARG A 384 -10.64 -9.21 -4.57
CA ARG A 384 -11.34 -7.91 -4.56
C ARG A 384 -12.11 -7.67 -5.85
N GLU A 385 -11.52 -7.96 -7.01
CA GLU A 385 -12.20 -7.83 -8.31
C GLU A 385 -13.49 -8.66 -8.37
N LEU A 386 -13.44 -9.91 -7.89
CA LEU A 386 -14.62 -10.79 -7.83
C LEU A 386 -15.67 -10.29 -6.81
N TYR A 387 -15.25 -9.65 -5.71
CA TYR A 387 -16.15 -9.02 -4.76
C TYR A 387 -16.90 -7.85 -5.41
N ASP A 388 -16.16 -6.94 -6.05
CA ASP A 388 -16.70 -5.77 -6.72
C ASP A 388 -17.63 -6.16 -7.90
N ALA A 389 -17.33 -7.28 -8.57
CA ALA A 389 -18.18 -7.86 -9.62
C ALA A 389 -19.42 -8.61 -9.08
N GLY A 390 -19.54 -8.82 -7.77
CA GLY A 390 -20.65 -9.55 -7.16
C GLY A 390 -20.63 -11.06 -7.41
N GLU A 391 -19.46 -11.63 -7.73
CA GLU A 391 -19.30 -13.04 -8.11
C GLU A 391 -18.97 -13.98 -6.94
N LEU A 392 -18.74 -13.43 -5.75
CA LEU A 392 -18.40 -14.20 -4.54
C LEU A 392 -19.63 -14.72 -3.79
N ASN A 393 -19.50 -15.91 -3.19
CA ASN A 393 -20.49 -16.42 -2.24
C ASN A 393 -20.40 -15.72 -0.87
N ALA A 394 -21.38 -15.98 0.02
CA ALA A 394 -21.47 -15.34 1.34
C ALA A 394 -20.22 -15.52 2.22
N VAL A 395 -19.56 -16.69 2.17
CA VAL A 395 -18.35 -16.98 2.95
C VAL A 395 -17.15 -16.20 2.40
N GLN A 396 -17.04 -16.13 1.08
CA GLN A 396 -15.94 -15.46 0.38
C GLN A 396 -16.04 -13.94 0.48
N ARG A 397 -17.24 -13.37 0.35
CA ARG A 397 -17.45 -11.90 0.42
C ARG A 397 -17.29 -11.32 1.82
N GLN A 398 -17.49 -12.12 2.87
CA GLN A 398 -17.41 -11.66 4.27
C GLN A 398 -16.09 -10.94 4.56
N PHE A 399 -15.00 -11.34 3.92
CA PHE A 399 -13.69 -10.71 4.06
C PHE A 399 -13.72 -9.20 3.75
N PHE A 400 -14.56 -8.76 2.81
CA PHE A 400 -14.72 -7.37 2.41
C PHE A 400 -15.89 -6.66 3.10
N GLU A 401 -16.50 -7.28 4.11
CA GLU A 401 -17.68 -6.77 4.81
C GLU A 401 -17.39 -6.53 6.29
N ALA A 402 -18.23 -5.67 6.89
CA ALA A 402 -18.17 -5.39 8.32
C ALA A 402 -18.41 -6.68 9.13
N ARG A 403 -17.70 -6.79 10.26
CA ARG A 403 -17.73 -7.96 11.13
C ARG A 403 -18.67 -7.71 12.32
N PRO A 404 -19.22 -8.76 12.95
CA PRO A 404 -19.92 -8.61 14.22
C PRO A 404 -18.93 -8.20 15.35
N PRO A 405 -19.39 -7.56 16.43
CA PRO A 405 -18.56 -7.22 17.59
C PRO A 405 -17.86 -8.42 18.24
N GLU A 406 -18.43 -9.61 18.09
CA GLU A 406 -17.89 -10.85 18.60
C GLU A 406 -18.18 -12.02 17.65
N ALA A 407 -17.32 -13.03 17.71
CA ALA A 407 -17.52 -14.30 17.03
C ALA A 407 -17.13 -15.48 17.91
N LEU A 408 -17.78 -16.62 17.70
CA LEU A 408 -17.46 -17.88 18.33
C LEU A 408 -17.36 -18.96 17.26
N TYR A 409 -16.30 -19.75 17.28
CA TYR A 409 -16.05 -20.84 16.36
C TYR A 409 -15.83 -22.16 17.10
N ASP A 410 -16.33 -23.24 16.52
CA ASP A 410 -16.09 -24.62 16.94
C ASP A 410 -15.14 -25.26 15.93
N LEU A 411 -13.85 -25.27 16.26
CA LEU A 411 -12.75 -25.60 15.34
C LEU A 411 -12.73 -27.08 14.94
N GLU A 412 -13.44 -27.94 15.68
CA GLU A 412 -13.59 -29.35 15.32
C GLU A 412 -14.59 -29.52 14.16
N LYS A 413 -15.65 -28.72 14.15
CA LYS A 413 -16.71 -28.75 13.11
C LYS A 413 -16.41 -27.82 11.94
N ASP A 414 -15.73 -26.72 12.20
CA ASP A 414 -15.40 -25.65 11.25
C ASP A 414 -13.94 -25.22 11.43
N PRO A 415 -12.98 -26.02 10.92
CA PRO A 415 -11.55 -25.72 11.05
C PRO A 415 -11.10 -24.47 10.27
N HIS A 416 -11.99 -23.88 9.46
CA HIS A 416 -11.72 -22.70 8.64
C HIS A 416 -12.31 -21.41 9.23
N GLU A 417 -13.02 -21.50 10.36
CA GLU A 417 -13.63 -20.36 11.05
C GLU A 417 -14.57 -19.55 10.13
N THR A 418 -15.43 -20.24 9.40
CA THR A 418 -16.38 -19.69 8.43
C THR A 418 -17.80 -19.54 8.99
N ASN A 419 -18.13 -20.22 10.08
CA ASN A 419 -19.45 -20.23 10.70
C ASN A 419 -19.41 -19.61 12.11
N ASN A 420 -19.85 -18.35 12.21
CA ASN A 420 -19.91 -17.66 13.50
C ASN A 420 -21.13 -18.11 14.33
N LEU A 421 -20.86 -18.77 15.46
CA LEU A 421 -21.82 -19.35 16.41
C LEU A 421 -22.26 -18.38 17.51
N ALA A 422 -21.82 -17.12 17.52
CA ALA A 422 -22.09 -16.19 18.62
C ALA A 422 -23.59 -15.90 18.85
N ASN A 423 -24.43 -16.08 17.82
CA ASN A 423 -25.88 -15.93 17.92
C ASN A 423 -26.62 -17.26 18.06
N ASP A 424 -25.92 -18.39 18.14
CA ASP A 424 -26.52 -19.72 18.31
C ASP A 424 -26.90 -19.93 19.79
N PRO A 425 -28.20 -20.11 20.12
CA PRO A 425 -28.64 -20.34 21.48
C PRO A 425 -27.99 -21.57 22.15
N PHE A 426 -27.57 -22.58 21.39
CA PHE A 426 -26.90 -23.77 21.91
C PHE A 426 -25.53 -23.44 22.52
N TYR A 427 -24.81 -22.48 21.94
CA TYR A 427 -23.46 -22.09 22.36
C TYR A 427 -23.43 -20.90 23.33
N GLN A 428 -24.59 -20.38 23.75
CA GLN A 428 -24.69 -19.16 24.55
C GLN A 428 -23.90 -19.22 25.88
N THR A 429 -23.88 -20.38 26.54
CA THR A 429 -23.15 -20.55 27.81
C THR A 429 -21.64 -20.45 27.58
N GLN A 430 -21.14 -21.14 26.55
CA GLN A 430 -19.73 -21.16 26.18
C GLN A 430 -19.26 -19.79 25.69
N LEU A 431 -20.10 -19.10 24.91
CA LEU A 431 -19.85 -17.71 24.50
C LEU A 431 -19.62 -16.80 25.72
N LEU A 432 -20.52 -16.85 26.70
CA LEU A 432 -20.42 -16.01 27.90
C LEU A 432 -19.22 -16.38 28.78
N GLU A 433 -18.87 -17.67 28.88
CA GLU A 433 -17.67 -18.13 29.57
C GLU A 433 -16.40 -17.55 28.93
N LEU A 434 -16.22 -17.74 27.62
CA LEU A 434 -15.02 -17.29 26.91
C LEU A 434 -14.94 -15.77 26.81
N ARG A 435 -16.08 -15.08 26.65
CA ARG A 435 -16.16 -13.63 26.76
C ARG A 435 -15.67 -13.14 28.13
N GLY A 436 -16.16 -13.77 29.20
CA GLY A 436 -15.75 -13.43 30.57
C GLY A 436 -14.26 -13.69 30.80
N LEU A 437 -13.73 -14.80 30.29
CA LEU A 437 -12.32 -15.14 30.37
C LEU A 437 -11.43 -14.11 29.66
N LEU A 438 -11.80 -13.69 28.45
CA LEU A 438 -11.07 -12.65 27.71
C LEU A 438 -11.14 -11.29 28.44
N GLN A 439 -12.32 -10.89 28.93
CA GLN A 439 -12.49 -9.65 29.69
C GLN A 439 -11.65 -9.64 30.96
N GLN A 440 -11.60 -10.76 31.68
CA GLN A 440 -10.77 -10.90 32.88
C GLN A 440 -9.29 -10.72 32.53
N GLN A 441 -8.81 -11.33 31.44
CA GLN A 441 -7.44 -11.20 30.98
C GLN A 441 -7.10 -9.77 30.57
N LEU A 442 -7.93 -9.13 29.74
CA LEU A 442 -7.73 -7.75 29.28
C LEU A 442 -7.75 -6.73 30.42
N LYS A 443 -8.51 -6.98 31.50
CA LYS A 443 -8.54 -6.08 32.68
C LYS A 443 -7.45 -6.40 33.70
N SER A 444 -6.85 -7.58 33.63
CA SER A 444 -5.73 -7.97 34.48
C SER A 444 -4.43 -7.31 33.98
N LEU A 445 -4.22 -7.32 32.66
CA LEU A 445 -3.12 -6.67 31.95
C LEU A 445 -3.50 -5.23 31.57
N PRO A 446 -2.66 -4.21 31.78
CA PRO A 446 -2.90 -2.92 31.15
C PRO A 446 -2.58 -3.02 29.64
N ASP A 447 -3.55 -3.45 28.82
CA ASP A 447 -3.43 -3.49 27.36
C ASP A 447 -3.34 -2.05 26.81
N LEU A 448 -2.15 -1.68 26.35
CA LEU A 448 -1.84 -0.32 25.92
C LEU A 448 -2.51 0.05 24.60
N SER A 449 -3.08 -0.92 23.88
CA SER A 449 -3.73 -0.70 22.59
C SER A 449 -5.08 -0.01 22.69
N PHE A 450 -5.62 0.17 23.91
CA PHE A 450 -6.77 1.02 24.16
C PHE A 450 -6.45 2.52 24.08
N PHE A 451 -5.17 2.88 23.98
CA PHE A 451 -4.74 4.18 23.47
C PHE A 451 -4.39 4.02 21.98
N PRO A 452 -4.92 4.88 21.09
CA PRO A 452 -4.46 4.93 19.70
C PRO A 452 -2.94 5.09 19.62
N GLU A 453 -2.29 4.55 18.58
CA GLU A 453 -0.82 4.50 18.52
C GLU A 453 -0.18 5.89 18.65
N SER A 454 -0.75 6.93 18.04
CA SER A 454 -0.26 8.31 18.19
C SER A 454 -0.34 8.81 19.63
N GLU A 455 -1.42 8.50 20.36
CA GLU A 455 -1.57 8.82 21.78
C GLU A 455 -0.59 8.04 22.66
N PHE A 456 -0.38 6.76 22.33
CA PHE A 456 0.59 5.91 22.99
C PHE A 456 2.01 6.48 22.81
N LEU A 457 2.41 6.79 21.58
CA LEU A 457 3.74 7.31 21.27
C LEU A 457 3.99 8.68 21.91
N ALA A 458 2.98 9.54 21.99
CA ALA A 458 3.11 10.85 22.60
C ALA A 458 3.29 10.81 24.14
N ARG A 459 2.88 9.71 24.80
CA ARG A 459 2.68 9.70 26.27
C ARG A 459 3.38 8.57 27.02
N ALA A 460 3.76 7.49 26.34
CA ALA A 460 4.12 6.24 26.99
C ALA A 460 5.45 5.63 26.54
N THR A 461 6.05 6.09 25.44
CA THR A 461 7.23 5.45 24.82
C THR A 461 8.43 5.32 25.76
N ASP A 462 8.64 6.29 26.65
CA ASP A 462 9.76 6.26 27.61
C ASP A 462 9.66 5.11 28.64
N ASN A 463 8.43 4.75 29.06
CA ASN A 463 8.20 3.64 29.97
C ASN A 463 6.77 3.08 29.83
N PRO A 464 6.51 2.24 28.81
CA PRO A 464 5.17 1.76 28.49
C PRO A 464 4.50 1.02 29.64
N VAL A 465 5.28 0.20 30.36
CA VAL A 465 4.78 -0.62 31.47
C VAL A 465 4.38 0.25 32.66
N GLN A 466 5.17 1.28 33.00
CA GLN A 466 4.80 2.22 34.06
C GLN A 466 3.57 3.03 33.68
N PHE A 467 3.51 3.53 32.45
CA PHE A 467 2.34 4.23 31.92
C PHE A 467 1.08 3.36 32.03
N GLY A 468 1.15 2.09 31.60
CA GLY A 468 0.04 1.15 31.71
C GLY A 468 -0.40 0.90 33.15
N ARG A 469 0.54 0.80 34.10
CA ARG A 469 0.23 0.66 35.54
C ARG A 469 -0.48 1.90 36.10
N GLN A 470 -0.02 3.09 35.75
CA GLN A 470 -0.61 4.37 36.19
C GLN A 470 -2.02 4.57 35.61
N ASN A 471 -2.23 4.17 34.35
CA ASN A 471 -3.49 4.33 33.63
C ASN A 471 -4.41 3.10 33.73
N ARG A 472 -4.09 2.09 34.55
CA ARG A 472 -4.85 0.83 34.65
C ARG A 472 -6.35 1.03 34.86
N ARG A 473 -6.74 2.02 35.68
CA ARG A 473 -8.15 2.34 35.90
C ARG A 473 -8.81 2.88 34.63
N LEU A 474 -8.15 3.83 33.95
CA LEU A 474 -8.68 4.39 32.70
C LEU A 474 -8.80 3.30 31.64
N ILE A 475 -7.78 2.47 31.43
CA ILE A 475 -7.81 1.35 30.46
C ILE A 475 -9.01 0.44 30.71
N ARG A 476 -9.28 0.08 31.99
CA ARG A 476 -10.48 -0.71 32.33
C ARG A 476 -11.79 -0.01 31.97
N GLU A 477 -11.88 1.29 32.23
CA GLU A 477 -13.04 2.11 31.86
C GLU A 477 -13.19 2.21 30.33
N LEU A 478 -12.09 2.25 29.55
CA LEU A 478 -12.13 2.23 28.08
C LEU A 478 -12.61 0.86 27.55
N ILE A 479 -12.13 -0.24 28.13
CA ILE A 479 -12.63 -1.60 27.84
C ILE A 479 -14.13 -1.69 28.12
N ASP A 480 -14.59 -1.16 29.26
CA ASP A 480 -16.01 -1.17 29.63
C ASP A 480 -16.88 -0.37 28.64
N ILE A 481 -16.39 0.76 28.13
CA ILE A 481 -17.08 1.54 27.10
C ILE A 481 -17.13 0.77 25.79
N ALA A 482 -16.01 0.17 25.36
CA ALA A 482 -15.97 -0.61 24.13
C ALA A 482 -16.93 -1.81 24.18
N ASP A 483 -17.02 -2.50 25.33
CA ASP A 483 -17.90 -3.64 25.55
C ASP A 483 -19.39 -3.30 25.60
N LEU A 484 -19.76 -2.01 25.62
CA LEU A 484 -21.15 -1.61 25.41
C LEU A 484 -21.68 -2.08 24.06
N SER A 485 -20.82 -2.32 23.06
CA SER A 485 -21.21 -2.87 21.76
C SER A 485 -21.67 -4.33 21.82
N LEU A 486 -21.46 -5.03 22.94
CA LEU A 486 -21.94 -6.41 23.17
C LEU A 486 -23.35 -6.46 23.76
N LEU A 487 -23.94 -5.30 24.06
CA LEU A 487 -25.28 -5.18 24.64
C LEU A 487 -26.29 -4.73 23.59
N PRO A 488 -27.59 -5.05 23.76
CA PRO A 488 -28.64 -4.39 23.00
C PRO A 488 -28.56 -2.87 23.18
N PHE A 489 -28.70 -2.09 22.09
CA PHE A 489 -28.53 -0.64 22.10
C PHE A 489 -29.28 0.07 23.23
N GLN A 490 -30.53 -0.32 23.50
CA GLN A 490 -31.35 0.30 24.55
C GLN A 490 -30.74 0.20 25.95
N ARG A 491 -29.97 -0.87 26.22
CA ARG A 491 -29.24 -1.05 27.49
C ARG A 491 -27.91 -0.29 27.50
N ALA A 492 -27.25 -0.19 26.36
CA ALA A 492 -25.98 0.51 26.21
C ALA A 492 -26.13 2.04 26.23
N ARG A 493 -27.24 2.55 25.67
CA ARG A 493 -27.48 3.98 25.39
C ARG A 493 -27.15 4.92 26.57
N PRO A 494 -27.59 4.69 27.82
CA PRO A 494 -27.28 5.62 28.91
C PRO A 494 -25.78 5.72 29.22
N ALA A 495 -25.05 4.61 29.09
CA ALA A 495 -23.61 4.58 29.33
C ALA A 495 -22.83 5.22 28.18
N ILE A 496 -23.27 5.03 26.93
CA ILE A 496 -22.72 5.73 25.76
C ILE A 496 -22.88 7.25 25.92
N ALA A 497 -24.09 7.71 26.26
CA ALA A 497 -24.37 9.13 26.47
C ALA A 497 -23.43 9.74 27.53
N LYS A 498 -23.24 9.04 28.65
CA LYS A 498 -22.31 9.46 29.71
C LYS A 498 -20.86 9.53 29.21
N ALA A 499 -20.43 8.59 28.38
CA ALA A 499 -19.07 8.56 27.86
C ALA A 499 -18.83 9.66 26.80
N LEU A 500 -19.81 9.97 25.95
CA LEU A 500 -19.75 11.08 24.98
C LEU A 500 -19.63 12.46 25.65
N SER A 501 -20.21 12.63 26.84
CA SER A 501 -20.10 13.87 27.63
C SER A 501 -18.93 13.90 28.63
N SER A 502 -18.01 12.95 28.56
CA SER A 502 -16.85 12.89 29.45
C SER A 502 -15.82 13.97 29.11
N GLU A 503 -15.16 14.56 30.11
CA GLU A 503 -13.99 15.44 29.90
C GLU A 503 -12.75 14.67 29.38
N GLU A 504 -12.62 13.40 29.74
CA GLU A 504 -11.54 12.52 29.24
C GLU A 504 -11.76 12.19 27.75
N PRO A 505 -10.89 12.64 26.83
CA PRO A 505 -11.07 12.48 25.38
C PRO A 505 -11.08 11.01 24.95
N MET A 506 -10.30 10.13 25.59
CA MET A 506 -10.28 8.72 25.20
C MET A 506 -11.61 8.01 25.47
N LYS A 507 -12.41 8.49 26.45
CA LYS A 507 -13.76 7.97 26.66
C LYS A 507 -14.72 8.39 25.55
N ARG A 508 -14.61 9.64 25.06
CA ARG A 508 -15.39 10.13 23.92
C ARG A 508 -15.01 9.38 22.64
N TYR A 509 -13.71 9.21 22.40
CA TYR A 509 -13.16 8.42 21.30
C TYR A 509 -13.75 7.00 21.25
N TRP A 510 -13.68 6.27 22.37
CA TRP A 510 -14.23 4.91 22.43
C TRP A 510 -15.77 4.88 22.36
N ALA A 511 -16.46 5.88 22.91
CA ALA A 511 -17.92 5.97 22.79
C ALA A 511 -18.38 6.17 21.33
N LEU A 512 -17.63 6.92 20.53
CA LEU A 512 -17.90 7.10 19.10
C LEU A 512 -17.65 5.81 18.30
N ILE A 513 -16.59 5.05 18.62
CA ILE A 513 -16.38 3.70 18.06
C ILE A 513 -17.57 2.78 18.41
N THR A 514 -18.07 2.85 19.65
CA THR A 514 -19.28 2.12 20.04
C THR A 514 -20.51 2.57 19.24
N CYS A 515 -20.67 3.87 18.97
CA CYS A 515 -21.75 4.38 18.13
C CYS A 515 -21.65 3.82 16.69
N SER A 516 -20.46 3.87 16.08
CA SER A 516 -20.19 3.27 14.76
C SER A 516 -20.51 1.77 14.74
N SER A 517 -20.25 1.05 15.84
CA SER A 517 -20.58 -0.38 15.97
C SER A 517 -22.08 -0.66 15.96
N PHE A 518 -22.91 0.27 16.48
CA PHE A 518 -24.37 0.18 16.43
C PHE A 518 -24.96 0.69 15.11
N GLY A 519 -24.17 1.39 14.29
CA GLY A 519 -24.62 1.97 13.02
C GLY A 519 -25.86 2.85 13.21
N ALA A 520 -26.86 2.68 12.36
CA ALA A 520 -28.09 3.48 12.38
C ALA A 520 -28.87 3.41 13.72
N ALA A 521 -28.71 2.35 14.52
CA ALA A 521 -29.37 2.27 15.82
C ALA A 521 -28.89 3.37 16.80
N ALA A 522 -27.69 3.91 16.59
CA ALA A 522 -27.13 5.01 17.35
C ALA A 522 -27.56 6.41 16.86
N GLU A 523 -28.58 6.51 15.98
CA GLU A 523 -29.19 7.78 15.54
C GLU A 523 -29.44 8.81 16.65
N PRO A 524 -29.89 8.44 17.88
CA PRO A 524 -30.07 9.42 18.95
C PRO A 524 -28.81 10.21 19.36
N PHE A 525 -27.63 9.84 18.85
CA PHE A 525 -26.36 10.52 19.08
C PHE A 525 -25.86 11.35 17.90
N TYR A 526 -26.59 11.44 16.78
CA TYR A 526 -26.15 12.20 15.60
C TYR A 526 -25.88 13.68 15.87
N ASP A 527 -26.74 14.36 16.63
CA ASP A 527 -26.54 15.78 16.95
C ASP A 527 -25.30 16.00 17.80
N ILE A 528 -25.07 15.11 18.77
CA ILE A 528 -23.85 15.13 19.60
C ILE A 528 -22.62 14.83 18.75
N ALA A 529 -22.69 13.85 17.85
CA ALA A 529 -21.58 13.52 16.95
C ALA A 529 -21.27 14.68 15.98
N LEU A 530 -22.28 15.35 15.43
CA LEU A 530 -22.06 16.52 14.59
C LEU A 530 -21.36 17.64 15.34
N GLN A 531 -21.81 17.92 16.58
CA GLN A 531 -21.14 18.88 17.45
C GLN A 531 -19.70 18.49 17.75
N LEU A 532 -19.46 17.22 18.13
CA LEU A 532 -18.12 16.73 18.43
C LEU A 532 -17.21 16.75 17.21
N ALA A 533 -17.72 16.46 16.00
CA ALA A 533 -16.95 16.52 14.75
C ALA A 533 -16.40 17.92 14.48
N THR A 534 -17.15 18.97 14.80
CA THR A 534 -16.78 20.36 14.51
C THR A 534 -16.10 21.07 15.67
N GLU A 535 -16.46 20.76 16.91
CA GLU A 535 -16.09 21.57 18.09
C GLU A 535 -15.15 20.85 19.08
N ASP A 536 -14.99 19.52 19.03
CA ASP A 536 -14.16 18.83 20.02
C ASP A 536 -12.68 19.25 19.89
N PRO A 537 -12.00 19.63 20.99
CA PRO A 537 -10.62 20.06 20.93
C PRO A 537 -9.66 18.93 20.49
N HIS A 538 -10.07 17.66 20.64
CA HIS A 538 -9.25 16.50 20.32
C HIS A 538 -9.50 16.02 18.88
N ARG A 539 -8.48 16.11 18.02
CA ARG A 539 -8.55 15.73 16.60
C ARG A 539 -9.10 14.32 16.37
N LEU A 540 -8.59 13.32 17.07
CA LEU A 540 -9.07 11.94 16.92
C LEU A 540 -10.54 11.75 17.35
N VAL A 541 -11.07 12.55 18.28
CA VAL A 541 -12.50 12.52 18.63
C VAL A 541 -13.33 13.09 17.47
N ARG A 542 -12.89 14.21 16.87
CA ARG A 542 -13.52 14.78 15.67
C ARG A 542 -13.58 13.76 14.52
N VAL A 543 -12.48 13.05 14.28
CA VAL A 543 -12.37 12.02 13.24
C VAL A 543 -13.30 10.84 13.50
N ARG A 544 -13.38 10.33 14.74
CA ARG A 544 -14.34 9.24 15.06
C ARG A 544 -15.79 9.68 14.97
N ALA A 545 -16.09 10.95 15.24
CA ALA A 545 -17.43 11.49 15.08
C ALA A 545 -17.80 11.61 13.60
N ALA A 546 -16.88 12.11 12.77
CA ALA A 546 -17.02 12.12 11.32
C ALA A 546 -17.19 10.71 10.73
N GLU A 547 -16.37 9.74 11.17
CA GLU A 547 -16.47 8.33 10.78
C GLU A 547 -17.87 7.75 11.07
N PHE A 548 -18.40 7.96 12.28
CA PHE A 548 -19.73 7.49 12.66
C PHE A 548 -20.84 8.07 11.75
N LEU A 549 -20.78 9.37 11.47
CA LEU A 549 -21.75 10.03 10.60
C LEU A 549 -21.67 9.52 9.16
N SER A 550 -20.45 9.37 8.62
CA SER A 550 -20.21 8.88 7.27
C SER A 550 -20.63 7.41 7.11
N LEU A 551 -20.25 6.54 8.05
CA LEU A 551 -20.60 5.12 8.06
C LEU A 551 -22.11 4.86 8.23
N THR A 552 -22.89 5.86 8.63
CA THR A 552 -24.35 5.74 8.70
C THR A 552 -25.07 6.48 7.57
N GLY A 553 -24.34 7.14 6.68
CA GLY A 553 -24.90 7.96 5.60
C GLY A 553 -25.64 9.21 6.11
N LYS A 554 -25.44 9.60 7.36
CA LYS A 554 -26.10 10.77 7.95
C LYS A 554 -25.52 12.09 7.44
N SER A 555 -24.20 12.14 7.34
CA SER A 555 -23.43 13.27 6.82
C SER A 555 -22.00 12.80 6.55
N THR A 556 -21.35 13.33 5.52
CA THR A 556 -19.92 13.13 5.27
C THR A 556 -19.22 14.47 5.50
N PRO A 557 -18.79 14.79 6.73
CA PRO A 557 -18.12 16.06 7.01
C PRO A 557 -16.69 16.03 6.45
N GLU A 558 -16.57 16.06 5.12
CA GLU A 558 -15.34 15.87 4.35
C GLU A 558 -14.25 16.84 4.79
N SER A 559 -14.59 18.12 5.00
CA SER A 559 -13.65 19.14 5.48
C SER A 559 -13.01 18.75 6.82
N VAL A 560 -13.76 18.13 7.75
CA VAL A 560 -13.21 17.67 9.03
C VAL A 560 -12.15 16.59 8.82
N LEU A 561 -12.40 15.65 7.90
CA LEU A 561 -11.47 14.55 7.63
C LEU A 561 -10.23 15.02 6.88
N VAL A 562 -10.41 15.85 5.85
CA VAL A 562 -9.31 16.45 5.06
C VAL A 562 -8.44 17.36 5.94
N ASP A 563 -9.06 18.23 6.76
CA ASP A 563 -8.31 19.09 7.68
C ASP A 563 -7.63 18.30 8.80
N ALA A 564 -8.22 17.19 9.26
CA ALA A 564 -7.58 16.33 10.24
C ALA A 564 -6.30 15.68 9.70
N VAL A 565 -6.29 15.20 8.44
CA VAL A 565 -5.06 14.70 7.79
C VAL A 565 -4.04 15.84 7.68
N ALA A 566 -4.45 16.98 7.13
CA ALA A 566 -3.54 18.11 6.88
C ALA A 566 -2.89 18.68 8.14
N THR A 567 -3.61 18.65 9.25
CA THR A 567 -3.17 19.19 10.54
C THR A 567 -2.72 18.12 11.52
N ALA A 568 -2.54 16.86 11.10
CA ALA A 568 -2.06 15.78 11.96
C ALA A 568 -0.69 16.13 12.56
N ASP A 569 -0.49 15.81 13.84
CA ASP A 569 0.73 16.18 14.57
C ASP A 569 1.92 15.28 14.22
N SER A 570 1.64 14.10 13.67
CA SER A 570 2.65 13.12 13.29
C SER A 570 2.19 12.27 12.10
N PRO A 571 3.13 11.66 11.36
CA PRO A 571 2.79 10.69 10.33
C PRO A 571 1.97 9.49 10.84
N THR A 572 2.20 9.06 12.09
CA THR A 572 1.44 7.98 12.73
C THR A 572 -0.02 8.36 12.94
N GLU A 573 -0.29 9.59 13.39
CA GLU A 573 -1.65 10.08 13.52
C GLU A 573 -2.31 10.22 12.13
N ALA A 574 -1.59 10.76 11.14
CA ALA A 574 -2.06 10.85 9.76
C ALA A 574 -2.47 9.47 9.22
N ASN A 575 -1.65 8.44 9.42
CA ASN A 575 -1.95 7.05 9.01
C ASN A 575 -3.25 6.52 9.66
N LEU A 576 -3.51 6.82 10.94
CA LEU A 576 -4.76 6.42 11.61
C LEU A 576 -5.99 7.12 11.00
N ILE A 577 -5.85 8.40 10.65
CA ILE A 577 -6.92 9.16 9.98
C ILE A 577 -7.14 8.62 8.57
N LEU A 578 -6.06 8.36 7.83
CA LEU A 578 -6.11 7.77 6.49
C LEU A 578 -6.72 6.36 6.48
N ASN A 579 -6.59 5.58 7.56
CA ASN A 579 -7.30 4.31 7.71
C ASN A 579 -8.83 4.50 7.74
N THR A 580 -9.31 5.59 8.34
CA THR A 580 -10.75 5.94 8.34
C THR A 580 -11.20 6.26 6.92
N LEU A 581 -10.43 7.07 6.18
CA LEU A 581 -10.74 7.43 4.81
C LEU A 581 -10.74 6.21 3.88
N ALA A 582 -9.75 5.32 4.02
CA ALA A 582 -9.70 4.09 3.24
C ALA A 582 -10.90 3.18 3.56
N LEU A 583 -11.35 3.13 4.82
CA LEU A 583 -12.57 2.40 5.17
C LEU A 583 -13.79 2.98 4.47
N LEU A 584 -13.94 4.31 4.45
CA LEU A 584 -15.07 4.97 3.78
C LEU A 584 -15.06 4.71 2.26
N LYS A 585 -13.88 4.75 1.63
CA LYS A 585 -13.71 4.38 0.23
C LYS A 585 -14.08 2.91 -0.02
N ASP A 586 -13.44 1.98 0.69
CA ASP A 586 -13.56 0.54 0.41
C ASP A 586 -14.91 -0.08 0.84
N SER A 587 -15.58 0.45 1.87
CA SER A 587 -16.80 -0.16 2.42
C SER A 587 -18.09 0.58 2.06
N ARG A 588 -18.00 1.85 1.66
CA ARG A 588 -19.16 2.71 1.42
C ARG A 588 -19.13 3.43 0.09
N ASP A 589 -18.06 3.26 -0.70
CA ASP A 589 -17.85 3.95 -1.97
C ASP A 589 -17.94 5.48 -1.80
N ILE A 590 -17.45 5.96 -0.66
CA ILE A 590 -17.36 7.40 -0.37
C ILE A 590 -15.94 7.82 -0.73
N ASP A 591 -15.79 8.45 -1.89
CA ASP A 591 -14.52 8.98 -2.35
C ASP A 591 -14.29 10.38 -1.78
N ILE A 592 -13.22 10.52 -0.98
CA ILE A 592 -12.82 11.78 -0.38
C ILE A 592 -11.48 12.17 -0.98
N ASN A 593 -11.50 13.22 -1.79
CA ASN A 593 -10.29 13.73 -2.40
C ASN A 593 -9.48 14.48 -1.35
N ILE A 594 -8.28 14.01 -1.05
CA ILE A 594 -7.29 14.80 -0.32
C ILE A 594 -6.43 15.47 -1.37
N PRO A 595 -6.53 16.80 -1.55
CA PRO A 595 -5.66 17.48 -2.48
C PRO A 595 -4.19 17.23 -2.10
N ASP A 596 -3.32 16.99 -3.07
CA ASP A 596 -1.88 16.75 -2.83
C ASP A 596 -1.26 17.83 -1.94
N PHE A 597 -1.76 19.07 -2.02
CA PHE A 597 -1.31 20.15 -1.18
C PHE A 597 -1.64 19.95 0.32
N LYS A 598 -2.74 19.30 0.67
CA LYS A 598 -3.03 18.98 2.08
C LYS A 598 -2.11 17.88 2.63
N ILE A 599 -1.33 17.21 1.79
CA ILE A 599 -0.37 16.18 2.18
C ILE A 599 0.94 16.84 2.58
N ARG A 600 1.37 16.61 3.82
CA ARG A 600 2.69 17.05 4.29
C ARG A 600 3.77 16.07 3.80
N PRO A 601 4.89 16.51 3.19
CA PRO A 601 5.90 15.61 2.60
C PRO A 601 6.45 14.56 3.57
N GLU A 602 6.58 14.89 4.86
CA GLU A 602 7.01 13.97 5.92
C GLU A 602 6.06 12.78 6.14
N PHE A 603 4.81 12.83 5.66
CA PHE A 603 3.92 11.68 5.70
C PHE A 603 4.37 10.60 4.72
N LEU A 604 5.03 10.98 3.62
CA LEU A 604 5.55 10.05 2.62
C LEU A 604 6.84 9.34 3.08
N SER A 605 7.54 9.87 4.09
CA SER A 605 8.81 9.34 4.58
C SER A 605 8.68 8.31 5.72
N MET A 606 7.45 7.91 6.10
CA MET A 606 7.24 6.89 7.13
C MET A 606 7.94 5.57 6.79
N PRO A 607 8.50 4.85 7.78
CA PRO A 607 9.04 3.51 7.58
C PRO A 607 8.01 2.60 6.92
N GLY A 608 8.36 2.05 5.75
CA GLY A 608 7.47 1.18 4.99
C GLY A 608 6.45 1.90 4.10
N GLY A 609 6.45 3.24 4.02
CA GLY A 609 5.60 4.02 3.12
C GLY A 609 4.12 4.11 3.54
N LEU A 610 3.81 3.85 4.82
CA LEU A 610 2.44 3.59 5.30
C LEU A 610 1.40 4.63 4.87
N ALA A 611 1.65 5.92 5.15
CA ALA A 611 0.71 6.97 4.77
C ALA A 611 0.75 7.24 3.25
N GLY A 612 1.91 7.16 2.60
CA GLY A 612 2.03 7.29 1.15
C GLY A 612 1.18 6.27 0.38
N TRP A 613 1.16 5.02 0.84
CA TRP A 613 0.32 3.97 0.26
C TRP A 613 -1.18 4.23 0.42
N ARG A 614 -1.60 4.75 1.59
CA ARG A 614 -2.99 5.14 1.79
C ARG A 614 -3.39 6.31 0.89
N LEU A 615 -2.52 7.31 0.76
CA LEU A 615 -2.78 8.48 -0.08
C LEU A 615 -2.89 8.08 -1.55
N ALA A 616 -2.02 7.18 -2.03
CA ALA A 616 -2.11 6.62 -3.37
C ALA A 616 -3.46 5.92 -3.61
N HIS A 617 -3.88 5.05 -2.68
CA HIS A 617 -5.19 4.37 -2.74
C HIS A 617 -6.37 5.35 -2.74
N LEU A 618 -6.28 6.41 -1.94
CA LEU A 618 -7.34 7.43 -1.87
C LEU A 618 -7.42 8.27 -3.15
N ALA A 619 -6.29 8.53 -3.82
CA ALA A 619 -6.25 9.26 -5.09
C ALA A 619 -6.70 8.43 -6.31
N GLU A 620 -6.87 7.11 -6.18
CA GLU A 620 -7.49 6.31 -7.24
C GLU A 620 -8.89 6.85 -7.54
N GLY A 621 -9.29 7.04 -8.80
CA GLY A 621 -10.61 7.63 -9.10
C GLY A 621 -10.66 9.16 -9.17
N THR A 622 -9.59 9.89 -8.81
CA THR A 622 -9.58 11.37 -8.89
C THR A 622 -8.95 11.94 -10.16
N HIS A 623 -8.06 11.18 -10.81
CA HIS A 623 -7.26 11.64 -11.97
C HIS A 623 -7.89 11.29 -13.31
N PRO A 624 -7.74 12.11 -14.37
CA PRO A 624 -8.24 11.76 -15.70
C PRO A 624 -7.82 10.36 -16.17
N ARG A 625 -8.80 9.58 -16.65
CA ARG A 625 -8.60 8.24 -17.20
C ARG A 625 -7.93 8.32 -18.57
N LEU A 626 -6.80 7.64 -18.78
CA LEU A 626 -6.02 7.73 -20.01
C LEU A 626 -5.72 6.35 -20.60
N LEU A 627 -5.98 6.18 -21.90
CA LEU A 627 -5.58 5.01 -22.68
C LEU A 627 -4.85 5.47 -23.95
N VAL A 628 -3.71 4.85 -24.24
CA VAL A 628 -2.84 5.22 -25.36
C VAL A 628 -2.81 4.11 -26.41
N LEU A 629 -3.02 4.45 -27.68
CA LEU A 629 -2.71 3.62 -28.84
C LEU A 629 -1.45 4.18 -29.50
N THR A 630 -0.37 3.41 -29.54
CA THR A 630 0.95 3.85 -30.00
C THR A 630 1.49 2.92 -31.08
N ASP A 631 2.08 3.48 -32.13
CA ASP A 631 2.79 2.76 -33.19
C ASP A 631 4.31 2.71 -32.92
N ILE A 632 4.68 2.69 -31.63
CA ILE A 632 6.07 2.61 -31.16
C ILE A 632 6.89 1.59 -31.95
N GLY A 633 8.13 1.98 -32.27
CA GLY A 633 9.09 1.15 -33.00
C GLY A 633 9.31 1.56 -34.46
N GLY A 634 8.51 2.48 -35.01
CA GLY A 634 8.80 3.18 -36.27
C GLY A 634 9.67 4.41 -36.06
N ASP A 635 9.05 5.52 -35.67
CA ASP A 635 9.75 6.76 -35.30
C ASP A 635 10.12 6.76 -33.80
N PRO A 636 11.27 7.34 -33.42
CA PRO A 636 11.66 7.48 -32.02
C PRO A 636 10.72 8.37 -31.16
N ASP A 637 9.80 9.15 -31.73
CA ASP A 637 8.96 10.05 -30.93
C ASP A 637 7.97 9.37 -30.00
N ASP A 638 7.36 8.23 -30.35
CA ASP A 638 6.52 7.48 -29.40
C ASP A 638 7.29 7.11 -28.13
N THR A 639 8.58 6.79 -28.25
CA THR A 639 9.44 6.48 -27.10
C THR A 639 9.70 7.75 -26.28
N GLN A 640 9.94 8.88 -26.94
CA GLN A 640 10.09 10.18 -26.27
C GLN A 640 8.80 10.59 -25.53
N SER A 641 7.65 10.52 -26.21
CA SER A 641 6.33 10.83 -25.69
C SER A 641 5.95 9.93 -24.51
N LEU A 642 6.26 8.63 -24.58
CA LEU A 642 6.00 7.68 -23.48
C LEU A 642 6.89 7.95 -22.27
N ILE A 643 8.18 8.24 -22.45
CA ILE A 643 9.06 8.61 -21.34
C ILE A 643 8.53 9.86 -20.63
N ARG A 644 8.16 10.90 -21.37
CA ARG A 644 7.55 12.11 -20.78
C ARG A 644 6.24 11.78 -20.07
N LEU A 645 5.35 11.01 -20.67
CA LEU A 645 4.10 10.59 -20.03
C LEU A 645 4.35 9.86 -18.70
N LEU A 646 5.34 8.96 -18.64
CA LEU A 646 5.64 8.24 -17.40
C LEU A 646 6.15 9.14 -16.27
N THR A 647 6.85 10.23 -16.59
CA THR A 647 7.23 11.25 -15.58
C THR A 647 6.05 12.12 -15.12
N HIS A 648 4.91 12.08 -15.82
CA HIS A 648 3.64 12.74 -15.48
C HIS A 648 2.56 11.73 -15.07
N ALA A 649 2.91 10.46 -14.85
CA ALA A 649 1.93 9.41 -14.63
C ALA A 649 1.13 9.58 -13.32
N ASN A 650 1.59 10.42 -12.39
CA ASN A 650 0.83 10.81 -11.20
C ASN A 650 -0.41 11.68 -11.50
N GLU A 651 -0.49 12.27 -12.70
CA GLU A 651 -1.58 13.15 -13.13
C GLU A 651 -2.70 12.38 -13.86
N PHE A 652 -2.55 11.07 -14.04
CA PHE A 652 -3.45 10.24 -14.84
C PHE A 652 -3.73 8.89 -14.18
N GLU A 653 -4.95 8.40 -14.32
CA GLU A 653 -5.22 6.97 -14.21
C GLU A 653 -4.96 6.33 -15.57
N ILE A 654 -3.73 5.83 -15.79
CA ILE A 654 -3.39 5.11 -17.02
C ILE A 654 -4.10 3.75 -16.99
N GLU A 655 -4.88 3.45 -18.03
CA GLU A 655 -5.71 2.25 -18.13
C GLU A 655 -5.39 1.38 -19.34
N GLY A 656 -4.48 1.80 -20.21
CA GLY A 656 -4.01 0.98 -21.31
C GLY A 656 -2.85 1.61 -22.07
N LEU A 657 -1.86 0.79 -22.37
CA LEU A 657 -0.76 1.12 -23.28
C LEU A 657 -0.78 0.09 -24.42
N ILE A 658 -1.51 0.40 -25.49
CA ILE A 658 -1.78 -0.53 -26.59
C ILE A 658 -0.78 -0.28 -27.72
N ALA A 659 0.06 -1.27 -28.01
CA ALA A 659 0.93 -1.25 -29.17
C ALA A 659 0.12 -1.58 -30.44
N SER A 660 -0.19 -0.56 -31.23
CA SER A 660 -0.76 -0.66 -32.58
C SER A 660 0.32 -0.96 -33.63
N ALA A 661 -0.07 -1.12 -34.90
CA ALA A 661 0.84 -1.39 -36.01
C ALA A 661 2.00 -0.38 -36.06
N SER A 662 3.24 -0.84 -35.89
CA SER A 662 4.40 0.04 -35.70
C SER A 662 4.74 0.90 -36.91
N GLY A 663 5.14 2.15 -36.64
CA GLY A 663 5.50 3.18 -37.61
C GLY A 663 4.33 3.69 -38.46
N THR A 664 4.64 4.57 -39.41
CA THR A 664 3.68 5.08 -40.40
C THR A 664 3.55 4.14 -41.60
N PRO A 665 2.49 4.25 -42.45
CA PRO A 665 2.32 3.37 -43.60
C PRO A 665 3.53 3.36 -44.55
N GLY A 666 4.19 2.21 -44.67
CA GLY A 666 5.36 2.00 -45.54
C GLY A 666 6.72 2.35 -44.91
N GLU A 667 6.76 2.71 -43.63
CA GLU A 667 8.00 3.03 -42.90
C GLU A 667 8.81 1.79 -42.52
N LEU A 668 8.13 0.72 -42.11
CA LEU A 668 8.74 -0.57 -41.80
C LEU A 668 8.45 -1.59 -42.91
N GLU A 669 9.42 -2.46 -43.19
CA GLU A 669 9.26 -3.57 -44.15
C GLU A 669 8.32 -4.67 -43.61
N GLU A 670 8.32 -4.87 -42.29
CA GLU A 670 7.51 -5.89 -41.61
C GLU A 670 6.29 -5.27 -40.91
N LYS A 671 5.13 -5.93 -41.05
CA LYS A 671 3.91 -5.59 -40.31
C LYS A 671 3.98 -6.18 -38.90
N VAL A 672 4.25 -5.34 -37.90
CA VAL A 672 4.49 -5.78 -36.52
C VAL A 672 3.85 -4.83 -35.52
N VAL A 673 3.68 -5.31 -34.28
CA VAL A 673 3.44 -4.50 -33.08
C VAL A 673 4.63 -4.65 -32.14
N ARG A 674 4.98 -3.61 -31.38
CA ARG A 674 6.17 -3.62 -30.49
C ARG A 674 5.86 -3.34 -29.01
N PRO A 675 5.00 -4.15 -28.36
CA PRO A 675 4.73 -4.01 -26.93
C PRO A 675 5.97 -4.28 -26.06
N ASP A 676 6.99 -4.97 -26.59
CA ASP A 676 8.28 -5.17 -25.94
C ASP A 676 9.02 -3.86 -25.62
N LEU A 677 8.91 -2.85 -26.49
CA LEU A 677 9.51 -1.53 -26.26
C LEU A 677 8.79 -0.78 -25.14
N ILE A 678 7.47 -0.86 -25.08
CA ILE A 678 6.68 -0.32 -23.96
C ILE A 678 7.12 -0.98 -22.64
N ARG A 679 7.29 -2.31 -22.64
CA ARG A 679 7.76 -3.05 -21.46
C ARG A 679 9.17 -2.66 -21.03
N GLU A 680 10.07 -2.35 -21.96
CA GLU A 680 11.41 -1.85 -21.67
C GLU A 680 11.36 -0.50 -20.94
N ILE A 681 10.57 0.45 -21.45
CA ILE A 681 10.44 1.78 -20.86
C ILE A 681 9.78 1.70 -19.48
N VAL A 682 8.73 0.88 -19.31
CA VAL A 682 8.09 0.66 -18.00
C VAL A 682 9.05 -0.03 -17.01
N ARG A 683 9.98 -0.89 -17.48
CA ARG A 683 11.03 -1.46 -16.62
C ARG A 683 12.05 -0.40 -16.18
N ALA A 684 12.37 0.58 -17.01
CA ALA A 684 13.20 1.71 -16.60
C ALA A 684 12.47 2.62 -15.60
N TYR A 685 11.19 2.89 -15.81
CA TYR A 685 10.33 3.59 -14.84
C TYR A 685 10.33 2.88 -13.48
N GLY A 686 10.20 1.55 -13.45
CA GLY A 686 10.23 0.78 -12.20
C GLY A 686 11.53 0.90 -11.39
N GLN A 687 12.63 1.38 -11.99
CA GLN A 687 13.88 1.64 -11.28
C GLN A 687 13.88 3.01 -10.58
N VAL A 688 13.06 3.96 -11.03
CA VAL A 688 12.92 5.31 -10.46
C VAL A 688 11.59 5.52 -9.74
N GLU A 689 10.66 4.56 -9.81
CA GLU A 689 9.32 4.60 -9.18
C GLU A 689 9.38 5.03 -7.71
N ARG A 690 10.36 4.50 -6.95
CA ARG A 690 10.51 4.86 -5.53
C ARG A 690 10.82 6.35 -5.36
N SER A 691 11.68 6.92 -6.19
CA SER A 691 12.06 8.35 -6.15
C SER A 691 10.84 9.20 -6.47
N LEU A 692 10.18 8.91 -7.60
CA LEU A 692 8.96 9.60 -8.04
C LEU A 692 7.86 9.61 -6.96
N LYS A 693 7.68 8.49 -6.25
CA LYS A 693 6.70 8.38 -5.16
C LYS A 693 7.03 9.17 -3.90
N THR A 694 8.25 9.68 -3.76
CA THR A 694 8.56 10.67 -2.72
C THR A 694 8.01 12.05 -3.05
N HIS A 695 7.81 12.37 -4.34
CA HIS A 695 7.28 13.64 -4.82
C HIS A 695 5.74 13.64 -4.91
N SER A 696 5.15 12.53 -5.36
CA SER A 696 3.69 12.34 -5.31
C SER A 696 3.33 10.87 -5.10
N PRO A 697 2.46 10.54 -4.13
CA PRO A 697 2.03 9.16 -3.92
C PRO A 697 1.21 8.60 -5.10
N SER A 698 0.64 9.48 -5.95
CA SER A 698 -0.24 9.12 -7.07
C SER A 698 0.48 8.46 -8.25
N PHE A 699 1.81 8.39 -8.26
CA PHE A 699 2.54 7.68 -9.30
C PHE A 699 2.17 6.18 -9.34
N PRO A 700 1.79 5.61 -10.50
CA PRO A 700 1.37 4.22 -10.60
C PRO A 700 2.53 3.25 -10.36
N GLN A 701 2.22 2.03 -9.92
CA GLN A 701 3.24 0.99 -9.81
C GLN A 701 3.67 0.51 -11.19
N ALA A 702 4.97 0.27 -11.38
CA ALA A 702 5.49 -0.27 -12.63
C ALA A 702 4.85 -1.63 -12.96
N HIS A 703 4.60 -2.48 -11.96
CA HIS A 703 3.93 -3.77 -12.18
C HIS A 703 2.49 -3.58 -12.68
N THR A 704 1.74 -2.63 -12.14
CA THR A 704 0.40 -2.28 -12.65
C THR A 704 0.48 -1.85 -14.11
N LEU A 705 1.40 -0.94 -14.45
CA LEU A 705 1.62 -0.51 -15.83
C LEU A 705 1.96 -1.68 -16.76
N GLN A 706 2.80 -2.63 -16.32
CA GLN A 706 3.12 -3.83 -17.12
C GLN A 706 1.86 -4.64 -17.48
N ASN A 707 0.90 -4.75 -16.56
CA ASN A 707 -0.36 -5.48 -16.79
C ASN A 707 -1.30 -4.76 -17.76
N LEU A 708 -1.13 -3.45 -17.95
CA LEU A 708 -1.92 -2.61 -18.87
C LEU A 708 -1.38 -2.59 -20.30
N ILE A 709 -0.23 -3.22 -20.57
CA ILE A 709 0.35 -3.28 -21.91
C ILE A 709 -0.37 -4.35 -22.73
N LYS A 710 -0.93 -3.95 -23.87
CA LYS A 710 -1.69 -4.84 -24.78
C LYS A 710 -1.13 -4.79 -26.20
N SER A 711 -1.33 -5.88 -26.93
CA SER A 711 -1.03 -5.95 -28.36
C SER A 711 -2.27 -5.64 -29.19
N GLY A 712 -2.17 -4.64 -30.06
CA GLY A 712 -3.17 -4.31 -31.07
C GLY A 712 -3.00 -5.15 -32.35
N ASN A 713 -3.52 -4.63 -33.46
CA ASN A 713 -3.40 -5.28 -34.77
C ASN A 713 -2.07 -4.91 -35.45
N PRO A 714 -1.23 -5.87 -35.88
CA PRO A 714 -0.04 -5.58 -36.68
C PRO A 714 -0.37 -5.09 -38.10
N GLU A 715 -1.60 -5.36 -38.57
CA GLU A 715 -2.13 -4.84 -39.82
C GLU A 715 -3.03 -3.63 -39.54
N ARG A 716 -2.83 -2.55 -40.29
CA ARG A 716 -3.64 -1.33 -40.19
C ARG A 716 -4.63 -1.22 -41.34
N GLY A 717 -5.70 -0.46 -41.16
CA GLY A 717 -6.65 -0.11 -42.21
C GLY A 717 -8.07 -0.61 -41.96
N TRP A 718 -9.03 -0.10 -42.74
CA TRP A 718 -10.45 -0.40 -42.54
C TRP A 718 -10.80 -1.86 -42.88
N GLU A 719 -10.00 -2.49 -43.73
CA GLU A 719 -10.08 -3.92 -44.05
C GLU A 719 -9.79 -4.82 -42.84
N GLN A 720 -9.19 -4.27 -41.79
CA GLN A 720 -8.91 -4.96 -40.53
C GLN A 720 -9.99 -4.68 -39.47
N VAL A 721 -11.14 -4.13 -39.88
CA VAL A 721 -12.29 -3.85 -39.01
C VAL A 721 -13.46 -4.72 -39.45
N GLY A 722 -13.91 -5.61 -38.57
CA GLY A 722 -15.02 -6.51 -38.85
C GLY A 722 -14.98 -7.83 -38.06
N ALA A 723 -15.79 -8.78 -38.51
CA ALA A 723 -15.84 -10.12 -37.93
C ALA A 723 -14.48 -10.83 -38.11
N GLY A 724 -13.94 -11.39 -37.03
CA GLY A 724 -12.67 -12.12 -37.06
C GLY A 724 -11.41 -11.26 -36.88
N HIS A 725 -11.56 -9.94 -36.68
CA HIS A 725 -10.43 -9.02 -36.48
C HIS A 725 -10.28 -8.54 -35.02
N ASP A 726 -10.88 -9.23 -34.06
CA ASP A 726 -10.68 -8.87 -32.64
C ASP A 726 -9.21 -9.10 -32.24
N THR A 727 -8.70 -8.17 -31.45
CA THR A 727 -7.34 -8.15 -30.91
C THR A 727 -7.40 -8.06 -29.39
N GLU A 728 -6.26 -8.30 -28.73
CA GLU A 728 -6.15 -8.02 -27.30
C GLU A 728 -6.44 -6.54 -27.02
N GLY A 729 -5.92 -5.62 -27.85
CA GLY A 729 -6.15 -4.18 -27.74
C GLY A 729 -7.62 -3.77 -27.85
N SER A 730 -8.32 -4.20 -28.91
CA SER A 730 -9.75 -3.86 -29.12
C SER A 730 -10.65 -4.45 -28.03
N ALA A 731 -10.40 -5.69 -27.59
CA ALA A 731 -11.11 -6.28 -26.46
C ALA A 731 -10.85 -5.51 -25.14
N TRP A 732 -9.61 -5.05 -24.93
CA TRP A 732 -9.24 -4.25 -23.77
C TRP A 732 -9.95 -2.90 -23.76
N ILE A 733 -10.00 -2.18 -24.89
CA ILE A 733 -10.75 -0.91 -25.00
C ILE A 733 -12.20 -1.10 -24.56
N ILE A 734 -12.87 -2.17 -25.02
CA ILE A 734 -14.25 -2.47 -24.63
C ILE A 734 -14.35 -2.67 -23.12
N LYS A 735 -13.50 -3.55 -22.56
CA LYS A 735 -13.46 -3.83 -21.12
C LYS A 735 -13.26 -2.56 -20.29
N THR A 736 -12.36 -1.69 -20.71
CA THR A 736 -12.00 -0.46 -20.00
C THR A 736 -13.13 0.56 -20.01
N VAL A 737 -13.80 0.76 -21.16
CA VAL A 737 -14.95 1.67 -21.25
C VAL A 737 -16.16 1.14 -20.46
N ASP A 738 -16.29 -0.18 -20.32
CA ASP A 738 -17.39 -0.82 -19.58
C ASP A 738 -17.29 -0.76 -18.06
N ARG A 739 -16.14 -0.33 -17.50
CA ARG A 739 -16.01 -0.09 -16.05
C ARG A 739 -17.15 0.80 -15.54
N THR A 740 -17.60 0.56 -14.31
CA THR A 740 -18.64 1.32 -13.60
C THR A 740 -18.13 2.67 -13.09
N ASP A 741 -17.34 3.35 -13.93
CA ASP A 741 -16.75 4.65 -13.66
C ASP A 741 -17.41 5.68 -14.58
N GLU A 742 -17.98 6.72 -13.99
CA GLU A 742 -18.71 7.78 -14.70
C GLU A 742 -17.77 8.77 -15.42
N ARG A 743 -16.48 8.79 -15.08
CA ARG A 743 -15.50 9.64 -15.77
C ARG A 743 -15.26 9.07 -17.17
N PRO A 744 -15.17 9.94 -18.20
CA PRO A 744 -14.89 9.48 -19.55
C PRO A 744 -13.48 8.90 -19.65
N LEU A 745 -13.31 7.86 -20.46
CA LEU A 745 -12.02 7.34 -20.88
C LEU A 745 -11.46 8.25 -21.99
N ASN A 746 -10.30 8.86 -21.74
CA ASN A 746 -9.59 9.67 -22.71
C ASN A 746 -8.64 8.77 -23.50
N ILE A 747 -8.84 8.71 -24.82
CA ILE A 747 -8.10 7.85 -25.74
C ILE A 747 -7.20 8.73 -26.60
N SER A 748 -5.89 8.62 -26.38
CA SER A 748 -4.85 9.27 -27.17
C SER A 748 -4.36 8.30 -28.24
N ILE A 749 -4.51 8.66 -29.50
CA ILE A 749 -4.04 7.87 -30.65
C ILE A 749 -2.80 8.55 -31.21
N TRP A 750 -1.65 7.94 -30.94
CA TRP A 750 -0.35 8.37 -31.42
C TRP A 750 -0.12 7.82 -32.82
N GLY A 751 -0.43 6.54 -33.01
CA GLY A 751 -0.35 5.84 -34.28
C GLY A 751 -1.69 5.67 -34.99
N GLY A 752 -2.14 4.42 -35.12
CA GLY A 752 -3.30 4.04 -35.91
C GLY A 752 -4.62 3.88 -35.14
N GLN A 753 -5.75 4.16 -35.79
CA GLN A 753 -7.09 4.06 -35.20
C GLN A 753 -7.71 2.65 -35.30
N THR A 754 -7.05 1.70 -35.98
CA THR A 754 -7.62 0.38 -36.33
C THR A 754 -8.24 -0.37 -35.14
N ASP A 755 -7.53 -0.49 -34.01
CA ASP A 755 -8.05 -1.20 -32.82
C ASP A 755 -9.25 -0.51 -32.17
N LEU A 756 -9.29 0.83 -32.18
CA LEU A 756 -10.46 1.59 -31.70
C LEU A 756 -11.66 1.39 -32.63
N ALA A 757 -11.43 1.43 -33.95
CA ALA A 757 -12.48 1.17 -34.94
C ALA A 757 -13.04 -0.25 -34.80
N GLN A 758 -12.19 -1.25 -34.53
CA GLN A 758 -12.62 -2.62 -34.24
C GLN A 758 -13.46 -2.70 -32.96
N ALA A 759 -13.03 -2.04 -31.87
CA ALA A 759 -13.80 -2.00 -30.62
C ALA A 759 -15.20 -1.38 -30.83
N LEU A 760 -15.28 -0.24 -31.53
CA LEU A 760 -16.53 0.42 -31.88
C LEU A 760 -17.42 -0.46 -32.76
N TRP A 761 -16.84 -1.15 -33.75
CA TRP A 761 -17.56 -2.07 -34.61
C TRP A 761 -18.18 -3.22 -33.81
N ARG A 762 -17.40 -3.84 -32.91
CA ARG A 762 -17.83 -4.95 -32.06
C ARG A 762 -18.98 -4.54 -31.15
N VAL A 763 -18.86 -3.43 -30.42
CA VAL A 763 -19.92 -2.92 -29.53
C VAL A 763 -21.19 -2.59 -30.32
N LYS A 764 -21.06 -1.94 -31.48
CA LYS A 764 -22.20 -1.58 -32.33
C LYS A 764 -22.94 -2.81 -32.87
N ASN A 765 -22.22 -3.87 -33.20
CA ASN A 765 -22.80 -5.10 -33.73
C ASN A 765 -23.38 -6.03 -32.65
N ASP A 766 -22.77 -6.03 -31.45
CA ASP A 766 -23.10 -6.99 -30.40
C ASP A 766 -24.14 -6.44 -29.39
N ARG A 767 -24.33 -5.12 -29.33
CA ARG A 767 -25.20 -4.46 -28.32
C ARG A 767 -26.39 -3.74 -28.94
N SER A 768 -27.36 -3.38 -28.09
CA SER A 768 -28.48 -2.52 -28.51
C SER A 768 -27.97 -1.11 -28.87
N PRO A 769 -28.72 -0.34 -29.67
CA PRO A 769 -28.38 1.05 -29.98
C PRO A 769 -28.16 1.91 -28.74
N GLU A 770 -28.99 1.76 -27.70
CA GLU A 770 -28.90 2.52 -26.44
C GLU A 770 -27.62 2.15 -25.66
N ALA A 771 -27.26 0.87 -25.64
CA ALA A 771 -26.03 0.40 -25.00
C ALA A 771 -24.78 0.87 -25.76
N TYR A 772 -24.84 0.96 -27.09
CA TYR A 772 -23.79 1.56 -27.91
C TYR A 772 -23.67 3.07 -27.66
N GLU A 773 -24.79 3.81 -27.60
CA GLU A 773 -24.80 5.24 -27.27
C GLU A 773 -24.21 5.50 -25.88
N ALA A 774 -24.58 4.69 -24.88
CA ALA A 774 -23.98 4.76 -23.55
C ALA A 774 -22.47 4.49 -23.59
N PHE A 775 -22.03 3.51 -24.38
CA PHE A 775 -20.60 3.22 -24.56
C PHE A 775 -19.84 4.42 -25.16
N VAL A 776 -20.33 5.00 -26.26
CA VAL A 776 -19.64 6.13 -26.91
C VAL A 776 -19.73 7.43 -26.13
N SER A 777 -20.73 7.60 -25.26
CA SER A 777 -20.84 8.78 -24.39
C SER A 777 -19.67 8.88 -23.39
N LYS A 778 -19.10 7.72 -23.04
CA LYS A 778 -17.99 7.56 -22.08
C LYS A 778 -16.60 7.68 -22.69
N ILE A 779 -16.46 7.98 -23.99
CA ILE A 779 -15.14 8.11 -24.63
C ILE A 779 -14.85 9.53 -25.13
N ARG A 780 -13.60 9.93 -25.03
CA ARG A 780 -13.06 11.18 -25.60
C ARG A 780 -11.83 10.82 -26.41
N ILE A 781 -11.78 11.18 -27.68
CA ILE A 781 -10.70 10.74 -28.59
C ILE A 781 -9.86 11.94 -29.01
N TYR A 782 -8.55 11.78 -28.96
CA TYR A 782 -7.57 12.69 -29.52
C TYR A 782 -6.65 11.92 -30.48
N ASP A 783 -6.74 12.24 -31.77
CA ASP A 783 -6.02 11.55 -32.86
C ASP A 783 -4.96 12.45 -33.50
N ILE A 784 -3.74 11.94 -33.55
CA ILE A 784 -2.59 12.57 -34.21
C ILE A 784 -2.58 12.16 -35.69
N ALA A 785 -2.84 13.14 -36.56
CA ALA A 785 -2.65 13.07 -38.01
C ALA A 785 -3.47 12.04 -38.82
N ASP A 786 -4.31 11.21 -38.21
CA ASP A 786 -5.07 10.14 -38.88
C ASP A 786 -4.15 9.20 -39.66
N GLN A 787 -3.28 8.49 -38.94
CA GLN A 787 -2.15 7.77 -39.53
C GLN A 787 -2.55 6.52 -40.32
N ASP A 788 -3.69 5.88 -40.02
CA ASP A 788 -4.21 4.76 -40.81
C ASP A 788 -5.05 5.24 -42.02
N GLY A 789 -5.44 6.52 -42.05
CA GLY A 789 -6.28 7.07 -43.12
C GLY A 789 -7.72 6.54 -43.11
N ILE A 790 -8.21 6.08 -41.96
CA ILE A 790 -9.54 5.47 -41.81
C ILE A 790 -10.55 6.40 -41.12
N PHE A 791 -10.15 7.59 -40.70
CA PHE A 791 -11.05 8.55 -40.05
C PHE A 791 -12.34 8.83 -40.84
N PRO A 792 -12.32 9.05 -42.19
CA PRO A 792 -13.56 9.28 -42.94
C PRO A 792 -14.56 8.11 -42.84
N GLN A 793 -14.07 6.87 -42.86
CA GLN A 793 -14.88 5.67 -42.71
C GLN A 793 -15.41 5.52 -41.27
N MET A 794 -14.59 5.86 -40.27
CA MET A 794 -15.01 5.90 -38.88
C MET A 794 -16.14 6.90 -38.67
N GLN A 795 -16.01 8.13 -39.16
CA GLN A 795 -17.08 9.14 -39.03
C GLN A 795 -18.39 8.68 -39.65
N LYS A 796 -18.33 8.07 -40.83
CA LYS A 796 -19.51 7.55 -41.52
C LYS A 796 -20.16 6.40 -40.75
N SER A 797 -19.35 5.55 -40.13
CA SER A 797 -19.82 4.32 -39.47
C SER A 797 -20.23 4.55 -38.02
N PHE A 798 -19.65 5.55 -37.36
CA PHE A 798 -19.80 5.85 -35.94
C PHE A 798 -20.03 7.37 -35.75
N PRO A 799 -21.19 7.89 -36.20
CA PRO A 799 -21.48 9.32 -36.08
C PRO A 799 -21.64 9.73 -34.60
N GLY A 800 -21.32 10.98 -34.28
CA GLY A 800 -21.54 11.56 -32.95
C GLY A 800 -20.43 11.32 -31.92
N LEU A 801 -19.30 10.74 -32.33
CA LEU A 801 -18.12 10.61 -31.47
C LEU A 801 -17.56 11.99 -31.08
N TRP A 802 -17.25 12.16 -29.79
CA TRP A 802 -16.44 13.27 -29.34
C TRP A 802 -14.98 13.01 -29.78
N TYR A 803 -14.50 13.79 -30.74
CA TYR A 803 -13.27 13.48 -31.47
C TYR A 803 -12.48 14.75 -31.83
N ILE A 804 -11.24 14.83 -31.40
CA ILE A 804 -10.24 15.79 -31.88
C ILE A 804 -9.39 15.10 -32.94
N LEU A 805 -9.37 15.66 -34.15
CA LEU A 805 -8.42 15.28 -35.19
C LEU A 805 -7.37 16.39 -35.30
N ASN A 806 -6.19 16.17 -34.70
CA ASN A 806 -5.08 17.11 -34.76
C ASN A 806 -4.29 16.88 -36.06
N LYS A 807 -4.73 17.57 -37.11
CA LYS A 807 -4.25 17.40 -38.49
C LYS A 807 -4.39 18.71 -39.23
N ALA A 808 -3.39 19.04 -40.04
CA ALA A 808 -3.49 20.16 -40.97
C ALA A 808 -4.65 19.95 -41.95
N PRO A 809 -5.35 21.01 -42.37
CA PRO A 809 -6.37 20.92 -43.41
C PRO A 809 -5.84 20.25 -44.69
N GLU A 810 -6.70 19.51 -45.41
CA GLU A 810 -6.30 18.73 -46.61
C GLU A 810 -5.63 19.56 -47.70
N ASN A 811 -5.96 20.85 -47.79
CA ASN A 811 -5.44 21.80 -48.77
C ASN A 811 -4.26 22.63 -48.25
N GLU A 812 -3.74 22.31 -47.06
CA GLU A 812 -2.59 22.96 -46.45
C GLU A 812 -1.39 22.02 -46.32
N ASP A 813 -0.22 22.61 -46.08
CA ASP A 813 0.97 21.84 -45.78
C ASP A 813 0.77 21.05 -44.48
N LYS A 814 0.96 19.72 -44.51
CA LYS A 814 0.87 18.85 -43.33
C LYS A 814 1.80 19.30 -42.18
N ARG A 815 2.84 20.08 -42.48
CA ARG A 815 3.75 20.68 -41.50
C ARG A 815 3.12 21.81 -40.68
N ASN A 816 1.93 22.27 -41.03
CA ASN A 816 1.20 23.31 -40.30
C ASN A 816 0.32 22.78 -39.18
N ALA A 817 0.19 21.46 -39.01
CA ALA A 817 -0.62 20.85 -37.95
C ALA A 817 -0.19 21.34 -36.55
N ALA A 818 -1.16 21.50 -35.64
CA ALA A 818 -0.94 22.06 -34.31
C ALA A 818 0.09 21.27 -33.49
N PHE A 819 0.03 19.93 -33.51
CA PHE A 819 0.93 19.06 -32.76
C PHE A 819 2.43 19.28 -33.07
N ARG A 820 2.74 19.73 -34.30
CA ARG A 820 4.13 20.06 -34.70
C ARG A 820 4.65 21.30 -33.99
N GLY A 821 3.79 22.08 -33.35
CA GLY A 821 4.16 23.12 -32.40
C GLY A 821 4.98 22.61 -31.22
N MET A 822 4.99 21.29 -30.97
CA MET A 822 5.87 20.69 -29.96
C MET A 822 7.36 21.01 -30.23
N TYR A 823 7.80 20.93 -31.49
CA TYR A 823 9.21 21.14 -31.90
C TYR A 823 9.44 22.24 -32.97
N LEU A 824 8.38 22.88 -33.49
CA LEU A 824 8.47 23.98 -34.46
C LEU A 824 7.77 25.25 -33.98
N GLY A 825 8.33 26.42 -34.32
CA GLY A 825 7.82 27.72 -33.88
C GLY A 825 8.09 28.00 -32.40
N GLY A 826 7.74 29.18 -31.90
CA GLY A 826 8.05 29.58 -30.51
C GLY A 826 9.57 29.66 -30.25
N ASP A 827 9.99 29.33 -29.02
CA ASP A 827 11.41 29.25 -28.65
C ASP A 827 11.98 27.86 -28.97
N GLU A 828 12.58 27.70 -30.15
CA GLU A 828 13.13 26.41 -30.61
C GLU A 828 14.42 26.01 -29.87
N SER A 829 15.07 26.92 -29.12
CA SER A 829 16.31 26.61 -28.38
C SER A 829 16.08 25.58 -27.27
N LEU A 830 14.86 25.50 -26.75
CA LEU A 830 14.42 24.53 -25.75
C LEU A 830 14.26 23.10 -26.31
N THR A 831 14.50 22.91 -27.60
CA THR A 831 14.44 21.60 -28.30
C THR A 831 15.83 21.11 -28.72
N SER A 832 16.87 21.86 -28.33
CA SER A 832 18.27 21.62 -28.71
C SER A 832 18.92 20.49 -27.92
N ALA A 833 20.03 19.98 -28.45
CA ALA A 833 20.89 19.03 -27.75
C ALA A 833 21.36 19.56 -26.40
N ASP A 834 21.84 20.81 -26.34
CA ASP A 834 22.35 21.41 -25.11
C ASP A 834 21.28 21.45 -24.01
N TRP A 835 20.02 21.76 -24.36
CA TRP A 835 18.92 21.76 -23.40
C TRP A 835 18.63 20.36 -22.88
N PHE A 836 18.52 19.37 -23.76
CA PHE A 836 18.21 17.98 -23.37
C PHE A 836 19.32 17.31 -22.59
N VAL A 837 20.59 17.56 -22.94
CA VAL A 837 21.74 17.08 -22.15
C VAL A 837 21.64 17.59 -20.72
N ALA A 838 21.37 18.88 -20.54
CA ALA A 838 21.33 19.50 -19.22
C ALA A 838 20.11 19.11 -18.36
N ASN A 839 18.97 18.74 -18.96
CA ASN A 839 17.70 18.64 -18.23
C ASN A 839 16.99 17.28 -18.34
N VAL A 840 17.48 16.35 -19.18
CA VAL A 840 16.76 15.08 -19.45
C VAL A 840 17.72 13.89 -19.57
N LEU A 841 18.85 14.05 -20.25
CA LEU A 841 19.67 12.90 -20.65
C LEU A 841 20.72 12.52 -19.59
N GLU A 842 21.56 13.47 -19.19
CA GLU A 842 22.68 13.20 -18.28
C GLU A 842 22.24 13.36 -16.83
N GLU A 843 22.60 12.43 -15.94
CA GLU A 843 22.30 12.47 -14.50
C GLU A 843 20.82 12.31 -14.08
N HIS A 844 19.88 12.06 -15.00
CA HIS A 844 18.45 11.90 -14.70
C HIS A 844 17.93 10.43 -14.79
N GLY A 845 18.82 9.46 -14.52
CA GLY A 845 18.46 8.06 -14.34
C GLY A 845 18.08 7.27 -15.60
N PRO A 846 17.56 6.03 -15.44
CA PRO A 846 17.28 5.09 -16.55
C PRO A 846 16.29 5.59 -17.60
N LEU A 847 15.32 6.44 -17.24
CA LEU A 847 14.40 7.04 -18.20
C LEU A 847 15.10 8.03 -19.12
N GLY A 848 15.97 8.89 -18.57
CA GLY A 848 16.81 9.81 -19.35
C GLY A 848 17.75 9.07 -20.31
N ALA A 849 18.34 7.97 -19.83
CA ALA A 849 19.23 7.13 -20.64
C ALA A 849 18.51 6.42 -21.81
N LEU A 850 17.22 6.12 -21.68
CA LEU A 850 16.42 5.52 -22.75
C LEU A 850 15.84 6.56 -23.72
N TYR A 851 15.93 7.85 -23.42
CA TYR A 851 15.36 8.89 -24.27
C TYR A 851 16.11 9.00 -25.61
N PRO A 852 15.46 8.76 -26.76
CA PRO A 852 16.11 8.81 -28.06
C PRO A 852 16.65 10.20 -28.41
N GLN A 853 17.87 10.28 -28.92
CA GLN A 853 18.58 11.54 -29.18
C GLN A 853 18.54 11.99 -30.65
N LYS A 854 17.85 11.25 -31.52
CA LYS A 854 17.82 11.53 -32.95
C LYS A 854 16.46 11.17 -33.54
N THR A 855 15.90 12.09 -34.32
CA THR A 855 14.65 11.95 -35.08
C THR A 855 14.90 12.25 -36.55
N TRP A 856 14.03 11.76 -37.43
CA TRP A 856 14.27 11.78 -38.89
C TRP A 856 13.30 12.68 -39.67
N THR A 857 12.55 13.54 -38.96
CA THR A 857 11.53 14.42 -39.55
C THR A 857 12.10 15.78 -39.98
N ALA A 858 11.78 16.22 -41.20
CA ALA A 858 12.15 17.56 -41.69
C ALA A 858 10.92 18.46 -41.96
N PRO A 859 10.95 19.75 -41.60
CA PRO A 859 11.99 20.41 -40.81
C PRO A 859 11.90 19.99 -39.34
N ASN A 860 13.04 19.71 -38.73
CA ASN A 860 13.25 19.69 -37.29
C ASN A 860 14.60 20.40 -37.06
N PRO A 861 14.61 21.62 -36.51
CA PRO A 861 15.79 22.49 -36.50
C PRO A 861 16.98 21.88 -35.75
N HIS A 862 16.71 21.04 -34.74
CA HIS A 862 17.75 20.41 -33.92
C HIS A 862 17.81 18.89 -34.08
N GLY A 863 16.78 18.27 -34.65
CA GLY A 863 16.75 16.83 -34.93
C GLY A 863 16.74 15.92 -33.69
N LEU A 864 16.69 16.49 -32.47
CA LEU A 864 16.67 15.73 -31.22
C LEU A 864 15.23 15.47 -30.76
N MET A 865 14.49 16.50 -30.37
CA MET A 865 13.12 16.35 -29.87
C MET A 865 12.13 16.40 -31.03
N LYS A 866 11.21 15.43 -31.08
CA LYS A 866 10.01 15.48 -31.93
C LYS A 866 8.76 15.44 -31.06
N GLU A 867 8.57 14.36 -30.29
CA GLU A 867 7.43 14.20 -29.36
C GLU A 867 6.08 14.62 -29.97
N GLY A 868 5.82 14.18 -31.22
CA GLY A 868 4.64 14.62 -31.97
C GLY A 868 3.32 14.29 -31.28
N ASP A 869 3.35 13.25 -30.44
CA ASP A 869 2.16 12.69 -29.80
C ASP A 869 1.89 13.24 -28.40
N THR A 870 2.90 13.84 -27.76
CA THR A 870 2.78 14.45 -26.43
C THR A 870 1.59 15.41 -26.29
N PRO A 871 1.26 16.27 -27.28
CA PRO A 871 0.07 17.12 -27.22
C PRO A 871 -1.25 16.37 -26.99
N SER A 872 -1.36 15.10 -27.41
CA SER A 872 -2.59 14.31 -27.30
C SER A 872 -2.98 13.95 -25.87
N TRP A 873 -2.03 13.90 -24.94
CA TRP A 873 -2.30 13.68 -23.52
C TRP A 873 -2.12 14.96 -22.69
N PHE A 874 -1.30 15.93 -23.15
CA PHE A 874 -1.30 17.28 -22.59
C PHE A 874 -2.70 17.91 -22.58
N TYR A 875 -3.51 17.64 -23.60
CA TYR A 875 -4.90 18.12 -23.65
C TYR A 875 -5.75 17.67 -22.44
N PHE A 876 -5.44 16.51 -21.86
CA PHE A 876 -6.15 15.96 -20.70
C PHE A 876 -5.41 16.23 -19.38
N PHE A 877 -4.23 16.88 -19.42
CA PHE A 877 -3.46 17.23 -18.24
C PHE A 877 -4.03 18.48 -17.56
N ASN A 878 -4.43 18.35 -16.29
CA ASN A 878 -5.01 19.46 -15.55
C ASN A 878 -3.94 20.36 -14.89
N ASN A 879 -3.40 21.30 -15.66
CA ASN A 879 -2.54 22.38 -15.14
C ASN A 879 -3.32 23.70 -14.88
N GLY A 880 -4.64 23.67 -15.03
CA GLY A 880 -5.55 24.82 -14.88
C GLY A 880 -5.77 25.67 -16.15
N LEU A 881 -5.12 25.35 -17.29
CA LEU A 881 -5.47 25.91 -18.60
C LEU A 881 -6.55 25.11 -19.32
N GLU A 882 -6.43 23.79 -19.24
CA GLU A 882 -7.21 22.87 -20.05
C GLU A 882 -8.64 22.74 -19.52
N THR A 883 -9.58 22.58 -20.45
CA THR A 883 -10.96 22.24 -20.12
C THR A 883 -11.38 21.22 -21.16
N PRO A 884 -11.22 19.91 -20.89
CA PRO A 884 -11.37 18.88 -21.92
C PRO A 884 -12.73 18.87 -22.63
N THR A 885 -13.79 19.41 -22.03
CA THR A 885 -15.11 19.56 -22.65
C THR A 885 -15.22 20.75 -23.62
N HIS A 886 -14.24 21.64 -23.64
CA HIS A 886 -14.17 22.85 -24.48
C HIS A 886 -12.86 22.91 -25.28
N PRO A 887 -12.72 22.14 -26.39
CA PRO A 887 -11.52 22.15 -27.24
C PRO A 887 -11.14 23.53 -27.81
N ASP A 888 -12.09 24.46 -27.86
CA ASP A 888 -11.91 25.83 -28.33
C ASP A 888 -11.18 26.75 -27.36
N TYR A 889 -10.97 26.30 -26.13
CA TYR A 889 -10.35 27.09 -25.06
C TYR A 889 -8.83 27.11 -25.14
N GLY A 890 -8.22 26.03 -25.64
CA GLY A 890 -6.80 25.93 -25.92
C GLY A 890 -5.91 25.81 -24.67
N GLY A 891 -4.83 25.05 -24.81
CA GLY A 891 -3.80 24.91 -23.77
C GLY A 891 -2.56 24.22 -24.32
N TRP A 892 -1.87 23.44 -23.49
CA TRP A 892 -0.66 22.70 -23.88
C TRP A 892 -0.93 21.67 -24.98
N GLY A 893 -2.14 21.10 -25.04
CA GLY A 893 -2.57 20.21 -26.11
C GLY A 893 -2.90 20.92 -27.43
N GLY A 894 -2.92 22.25 -27.45
CA GLY A 894 -3.35 23.06 -28.59
C GLY A 894 -4.81 23.49 -28.48
N ARG A 895 -5.30 24.16 -29.52
CA ARG A 895 -6.65 24.74 -29.58
C ARG A 895 -7.38 24.29 -30.84
N PHE A 896 -8.67 24.03 -30.72
CA PHE A 896 -9.46 23.44 -31.80
C PHE A 896 -10.74 24.21 -32.07
N ARG A 897 -11.35 23.96 -33.21
CA ARG A 897 -12.67 24.48 -33.58
C ARG A 897 -13.54 23.33 -34.04
N GLN A 898 -14.81 23.38 -33.68
CA GLN A 898 -15.78 22.39 -34.12
C GLN A 898 -16.03 22.55 -35.63
N SER A 899 -16.00 21.42 -36.33
CA SER A 899 -16.37 21.31 -37.74
C SER A 899 -17.89 21.17 -37.90
N ASP A 900 -18.39 21.33 -39.13
CA ASP A 900 -19.81 21.16 -39.45
C ASP A 900 -20.33 19.74 -39.15
N ASN A 901 -19.45 18.73 -39.14
CA ASN A 901 -19.79 17.33 -38.85
C ASN A 901 -19.57 16.97 -37.36
N GLY A 902 -19.35 17.95 -36.48
CA GLY A 902 -19.35 17.78 -35.03
C GLY A 902 -18.01 17.41 -34.37
N TYR A 903 -17.01 16.99 -35.14
CA TYR A 903 -15.63 16.74 -34.65
C TYR A 903 -14.80 18.03 -34.61
N TYR A 904 -13.66 18.01 -33.92
CA TYR A 904 -12.81 19.17 -33.70
C TYR A 904 -11.54 19.09 -34.56
N THR A 905 -11.14 20.25 -35.12
CA THR A 905 -9.95 20.41 -35.98
C THR A 905 -9.10 21.58 -35.51
N ASP A 906 -7.83 21.63 -35.89
CA ASP A 906 -6.88 22.67 -35.52
C ASP A 906 -7.44 24.11 -35.66
N ALA A 907 -7.24 24.92 -34.64
CA ALA A 907 -7.52 26.35 -34.64
C ALA A 907 -6.22 27.16 -34.44
N PRO A 908 -6.00 28.23 -35.22
CA PRO A 908 -4.75 29.00 -35.16
C PRO A 908 -4.74 30.02 -34.02
N ASP A 909 -3.59 30.17 -33.37
CA ASP A 909 -3.32 31.28 -32.44
C ASP A 909 -2.45 32.35 -33.11
N VAL A 910 -2.42 33.55 -32.52
CA VAL A 910 -1.64 34.68 -33.03
C VAL A 910 -0.62 35.14 -32.00
N LEU A 911 0.65 34.83 -32.25
CA LEU A 911 1.79 35.36 -31.50
C LEU A 911 2.80 35.96 -32.49
N GLY A 912 3.23 37.21 -32.27
CA GLY A 912 4.10 37.91 -33.23
C GLY A 912 3.42 38.34 -34.54
N GLY A 913 2.08 38.36 -34.57
CA GLY A 913 1.29 38.96 -35.65
C GLY A 913 0.93 38.06 -36.84
N LYS A 914 1.32 36.78 -36.84
CA LYS A 914 0.91 35.80 -37.86
C LYS A 914 0.14 34.64 -37.23
N PRO A 915 -1.05 34.27 -37.76
CA PRO A 915 -1.80 33.13 -37.25
C PRO A 915 -1.11 31.81 -37.62
N SER A 916 -1.04 30.87 -36.67
CA SER A 916 -0.60 29.50 -36.94
C SER A 916 -1.18 28.54 -35.91
N ALA A 917 -1.63 27.36 -36.36
CA ALA A 917 -2.07 26.28 -35.47
C ALA A 917 -0.94 25.82 -34.53
N ARG A 918 0.31 25.79 -35.02
CA ARG A 918 1.49 25.46 -34.20
C ARG A 918 1.66 26.36 -32.98
N ILE A 919 1.27 27.64 -33.09
CA ILE A 919 1.39 28.60 -31.97
C ILE A 919 0.50 28.18 -30.81
N SER A 920 -0.63 27.51 -31.06
CA SER A 920 -1.52 27.05 -30.00
C SER A 920 -0.85 26.05 -29.04
N VAL A 921 0.21 25.36 -29.49
CA VAL A 921 1.07 24.49 -28.67
C VAL A 921 2.38 25.20 -28.30
N SER A 922 3.11 25.71 -29.29
CA SER A 922 4.49 26.20 -29.10
C SER A 922 4.61 27.41 -28.15
N ARG A 923 3.52 28.16 -27.95
CA ARG A 923 3.50 29.31 -27.03
C ARG A 923 3.71 28.90 -25.57
N TRP A 924 3.39 27.66 -25.23
CA TRP A 924 3.50 27.11 -23.87
C TRP A 924 4.79 26.32 -23.63
N ARG A 925 5.65 26.19 -24.65
CA ARG A 925 6.90 25.40 -24.58
C ARG A 925 7.81 25.76 -23.42
N PRO A 926 8.05 27.04 -23.11
CA PRO A 926 8.87 27.37 -21.95
C PRO A 926 8.38 26.70 -20.67
N ASP A 927 7.07 26.59 -20.49
CA ASP A 927 6.48 26.11 -19.23
C ASP A 927 6.48 24.58 -19.17
N TYR A 928 6.05 23.90 -20.23
CA TYR A 928 6.05 22.43 -20.26
C TYR A 928 7.47 21.82 -20.36
N GLN A 929 8.47 22.58 -20.84
CA GLN A 929 9.87 22.15 -20.81
C GLN A 929 10.47 22.27 -19.40
N ARG A 930 10.17 23.35 -18.68
CA ARG A 930 10.58 23.47 -17.27
C ARG A 930 9.91 22.40 -16.41
N GLU A 931 8.63 22.11 -16.65
CA GLU A 931 7.95 21.01 -15.95
C GLU A 931 8.58 19.65 -16.27
N PHE A 932 8.94 19.38 -17.53
CA PHE A 932 9.63 18.13 -17.87
C PHE A 932 10.99 18.01 -17.19
N ALA A 933 11.79 19.08 -17.17
CA ALA A 933 13.07 19.12 -16.47
C ALA A 933 12.91 18.79 -14.97
N ALA A 934 12.01 19.48 -14.26
CA ALA A 934 11.76 19.19 -12.84
C ALA A 934 11.28 17.74 -12.60
N ARG A 935 10.44 17.20 -13.47
CA ARG A 935 9.98 15.80 -13.33
C ARG A 935 11.06 14.78 -13.68
N MET A 936 12.04 15.14 -14.50
CA MET A 936 13.26 14.34 -14.67
C MET A 936 14.12 14.42 -13.40
N ASP A 937 14.20 15.57 -12.72
CA ASP A 937 14.87 15.68 -11.42
C ASP A 937 14.22 14.77 -10.37
N TRP A 938 12.89 14.66 -10.35
CA TRP A 938 12.15 13.76 -9.45
C TRP A 938 12.53 12.27 -9.60
N CYS A 939 13.12 11.89 -10.74
CA CYS A 939 13.59 10.52 -10.95
C CYS A 939 14.84 10.19 -10.12
N VAL A 940 15.57 11.19 -9.64
CA VAL A 940 16.90 11.02 -9.04
C VAL A 940 17.15 11.83 -7.76
N LEU A 941 16.40 12.92 -7.54
CA LEU A 941 16.51 13.76 -6.36
C LEU A 941 15.44 13.40 -5.32
N ASP A 942 15.71 13.73 -4.05
CA ASP A 942 14.72 13.68 -2.98
C ASP A 942 13.82 14.93 -3.04
N TYR A 943 12.62 14.87 -2.42
CA TYR A 943 11.65 15.99 -2.36
C TYR A 943 12.29 17.35 -2.10
N ALA A 944 13.08 17.49 -1.02
CA ALA A 944 13.67 18.77 -0.62
C ALA A 944 14.75 19.32 -1.59
N ALA A 945 15.18 18.53 -2.57
CA ALA A 945 16.19 18.90 -3.54
C ALA A 945 15.63 19.15 -4.94
N ALA A 946 14.32 18.98 -5.15
CA ALA A 946 13.64 19.25 -6.42
C ALA A 946 12.50 20.25 -6.22
N ASN A 947 12.19 21.00 -7.28
CA ASN A 947 11.07 21.95 -7.26
C ASN A 947 9.73 21.25 -7.56
N HIS A 948 8.63 21.81 -7.06
CA HIS A 948 7.26 21.36 -7.30
C HIS A 948 6.34 22.53 -7.67
N PRO A 949 5.32 22.29 -8.49
CA PRO A 949 4.51 23.38 -9.03
C PRO A 949 3.65 24.06 -7.95
N PRO A 950 3.38 25.37 -8.06
CA PRO A 950 2.46 26.09 -7.17
C PRO A 950 1.07 25.46 -7.15
N GLN A 951 0.35 25.55 -6.03
CA GLN A 951 -0.90 24.84 -5.82
C GLN A 951 -2.03 25.80 -5.41
N PHE A 952 -3.15 25.78 -6.15
CA PHE A 952 -4.38 26.46 -5.77
C PHE A 952 -5.10 25.68 -4.65
N LEU A 953 -5.49 26.35 -3.57
CA LEU A 953 -6.10 25.72 -2.39
C LEU A 953 -7.58 25.35 -2.58
N GLU A 954 -8.21 25.82 -3.65
CA GLU A 954 -9.56 25.44 -4.07
C GLU A 954 -9.51 24.98 -5.53
N ALA A 955 -10.34 23.99 -5.88
CA ALA A 955 -10.23 23.27 -7.15
C ALA A 955 -10.20 24.20 -8.38
N ALA A 956 -9.18 24.02 -9.21
CA ALA A 956 -8.86 24.83 -10.39
C ALA A 956 -9.77 24.55 -11.60
N ALA A 957 -11.09 24.53 -11.40
CA ALA A 957 -12.03 24.57 -12.51
C ALA A 957 -12.04 25.97 -13.15
N THR A 958 -12.26 26.03 -14.46
CA THR A 958 -12.50 27.29 -15.18
C THR A 958 -13.59 28.11 -14.49
N GLN A 959 -13.26 29.33 -14.08
CA GLN A 959 -14.15 30.20 -13.33
C GLN A 959 -15.04 31.01 -14.26
N MET A 960 -16.36 30.85 -14.14
CA MET A 960 -17.35 31.60 -14.93
C MET A 960 -17.79 32.86 -14.18
N LEU A 961 -17.61 34.02 -14.79
CA LEU A 961 -18.01 35.32 -14.27
C LEU A 961 -19.03 35.98 -15.21
N SER A 962 -19.90 36.83 -14.66
CA SER A 962 -20.83 37.66 -15.44
C SER A 962 -20.69 39.12 -15.04
N ALA A 963 -20.69 40.02 -16.03
CA ALA A 963 -20.51 41.46 -15.82
C ALA A 963 -21.12 42.28 -16.96
N GLU A 964 -21.38 43.56 -16.71
CA GLU A 964 -21.98 44.47 -17.70
C GLU A 964 -20.89 45.20 -18.51
N ALA A 965 -21.16 45.46 -19.79
CA ALA A 965 -20.24 46.25 -20.61
C ALA A 965 -19.97 47.65 -20.00
N GLY A 966 -18.71 48.06 -19.92
CA GLY A 966 -18.30 49.32 -19.30
C GLY A 966 -18.11 49.27 -17.77
N GLN A 967 -18.45 48.16 -17.11
CA GLN A 967 -18.17 47.92 -15.69
C GLN A 967 -16.68 47.71 -15.44
N THR A 968 -16.17 48.20 -14.30
CA THR A 968 -14.86 47.78 -13.78
C THR A 968 -15.04 46.51 -12.96
N ILE A 969 -14.36 45.45 -13.35
CA ILE A 969 -14.36 44.18 -12.62
C ILE A 969 -13.06 44.03 -11.84
N THR A 970 -13.13 43.33 -10.71
CA THR A 970 -11.95 42.95 -9.92
C THR A 970 -12.03 41.47 -9.64
N ILE A 971 -10.98 40.74 -10.02
CA ILE A 971 -10.87 39.30 -9.87
C ILE A 971 -9.85 39.03 -8.77
N THR A 972 -10.25 38.25 -7.77
CA THR A 972 -9.37 37.75 -6.71
C THR A 972 -9.30 36.24 -6.87
N PRO A 973 -8.12 35.66 -7.11
CA PRO A 973 -8.00 34.22 -7.24
C PRO A 973 -8.19 33.51 -5.90
N PRO A 974 -8.46 32.19 -5.92
CA PRO A 974 -8.30 31.37 -4.73
C PRO A 974 -6.89 31.53 -4.15
N ALA A 975 -6.75 31.28 -2.86
CA ALA A 975 -5.43 31.27 -2.23
C ALA A 975 -4.52 30.27 -2.95
N VAL A 976 -3.29 30.70 -3.21
CA VAL A 976 -2.24 29.89 -3.84
C VAL A 976 -1.11 29.75 -2.83
N ARG A 977 -0.48 28.60 -2.82
CA ARG A 977 0.75 28.39 -2.07
C ARG A 977 1.78 27.71 -2.93
N ASP A 978 3.02 27.86 -2.53
CA ASP A 978 4.11 27.04 -3.01
C ASP A 978 4.36 25.90 -2.01
N PRO A 979 4.44 24.63 -2.46
CA PRO A 979 4.72 23.50 -1.57
C PRO A 979 6.17 23.47 -1.05
N ASP A 980 7.12 24.09 -1.76
CA ASP A 980 8.54 24.15 -1.39
C ASP A 980 8.87 25.40 -0.56
N GLY A 981 7.97 26.37 -0.55
CA GLY A 981 8.09 27.63 0.16
C GLY A 981 8.69 28.77 -0.68
N ASP A 982 8.74 28.59 -1.99
CA ASP A 982 9.28 29.54 -2.95
C ASP A 982 8.36 30.78 -3.13
N GLU A 983 8.94 31.88 -3.63
CA GLU A 983 8.21 33.13 -3.85
C GLU A 983 7.32 33.05 -5.10
N LEU A 984 6.03 33.31 -4.92
CA LEU A 984 5.06 33.28 -6.01
C LEU A 984 4.98 34.60 -6.78
N LYS A 985 5.00 34.50 -8.12
CA LYS A 985 4.76 35.60 -9.07
C LYS A 985 3.45 35.35 -9.82
N PHE A 986 2.66 36.42 -9.97
CA PHE A 986 1.34 36.39 -10.58
C PHE A 986 1.33 37.24 -11.87
N ALA A 987 0.89 36.66 -12.98
CA ALA A 987 0.77 37.34 -14.26
C ALA A 987 -0.61 37.12 -14.89
N TRP A 988 -1.27 38.22 -15.28
CA TRP A 988 -2.60 38.19 -15.87
C TRP A 988 -2.55 38.47 -17.37
N ASN A 989 -3.01 37.50 -18.17
CA ASN A 989 -2.96 37.55 -19.63
C ASN A 989 -4.36 37.44 -20.23
N PHE A 990 -4.62 38.25 -21.26
CA PHE A 990 -5.84 38.12 -22.07
C PHE A 990 -5.60 37.15 -23.22
N TYR A 991 -6.50 36.18 -23.38
CA TYR A 991 -6.43 35.16 -24.41
C TYR A 991 -7.56 35.35 -25.44
N PRO A 992 -7.42 36.30 -26.39
CA PRO A 992 -8.49 36.68 -27.30
C PRO A 992 -8.93 35.57 -28.25
N GLU A 993 -8.05 34.64 -28.60
CA GLU A 993 -8.35 33.57 -29.55
C GLU A 993 -9.31 32.51 -29.00
N ALA A 994 -9.41 32.39 -27.67
CA ALA A 994 -10.33 31.48 -26.98
C ALA A 994 -11.71 32.13 -26.72
N GLY A 995 -11.77 33.47 -26.70
CA GLY A 995 -13.02 34.22 -26.48
C GLY A 995 -13.70 34.67 -27.77
N THR A 996 -14.93 35.17 -27.65
CA THR A 996 -15.65 35.77 -28.78
C THR A 996 -15.38 37.27 -28.94
N PHE A 997 -14.74 37.91 -27.96
CA PHE A 997 -14.23 39.27 -28.04
C PHE A 997 -12.76 39.29 -28.50
N THR A 998 -12.48 39.90 -29.64
CA THR A 998 -11.14 39.98 -30.24
C THR A 998 -10.55 41.40 -30.22
N GLY A 999 -11.22 42.34 -29.53
CA GLY A 999 -10.75 43.71 -29.37
C GLY A 999 -9.61 43.84 -28.35
N LYS A 1000 -8.98 45.00 -28.29
CA LYS A 1000 -7.97 45.28 -27.26
C LYS A 1000 -8.63 45.53 -25.91
N LEU A 1001 -8.11 44.90 -24.86
CA LEU A 1001 -8.44 45.26 -23.49
C LEU A 1001 -7.66 46.51 -23.05
N PRO A 1002 -8.22 47.33 -22.15
CA PRO A 1002 -7.45 48.29 -21.36
C PRO A 1002 -6.37 47.58 -20.56
N GLU A 1003 -5.37 48.34 -20.08
CA GLU A 1003 -4.34 47.81 -19.20
C GLU A 1003 -4.97 47.14 -17.96
N ILE A 1004 -4.57 45.90 -17.71
CA ILE A 1004 -5.00 45.14 -16.54
C ILE A 1004 -4.17 45.65 -15.36
N ASN A 1005 -4.82 46.33 -14.41
CA ASN A 1005 -4.15 46.74 -13.18
C ASN A 1005 -3.99 45.49 -12.30
N ALA A 1006 -2.82 44.86 -12.37
CA ALA A 1006 -2.44 43.77 -11.50
C ALA A 1006 -1.80 44.33 -10.22
N LYS A 1007 -2.31 43.93 -9.05
CA LYS A 1007 -1.69 44.21 -7.76
C LYS A 1007 -1.62 42.91 -6.98
N GLU A 1008 -0.41 42.39 -6.80
CA GLU A 1008 -0.16 41.06 -6.23
C GLU A 1008 -0.94 40.01 -7.02
N ASP A 1009 -1.86 39.29 -6.37
CA ASP A 1009 -2.68 38.23 -6.95
C ASP A 1009 -3.92 38.74 -7.70
N ARG A 1010 -4.34 40.00 -7.52
CA ARG A 1010 -5.61 40.53 -8.05
C ARG A 1010 -5.45 41.26 -9.38
N ALA A 1011 -6.45 41.12 -10.23
CA ALA A 1011 -6.59 41.89 -11.47
C ALA A 1011 -7.81 42.82 -11.44
N SER A 1012 -7.65 44.06 -11.90
CA SER A 1012 -8.75 45.02 -12.07
C SER A 1012 -8.66 45.77 -13.39
N PHE A 1013 -9.75 45.77 -14.16
CA PHE A 1013 -9.82 46.49 -15.43
C PHE A 1013 -11.27 46.79 -15.81
N ARG A 1014 -11.44 47.76 -16.72
CA ARG A 1014 -12.75 48.17 -17.23
C ARG A 1014 -13.10 47.37 -18.48
N LEU A 1015 -14.28 46.76 -18.50
CA LEU A 1015 -14.77 46.03 -19.66
C LEU A 1015 -15.07 47.00 -20.82
N PRO A 1016 -14.59 46.73 -22.05
CA PRO A 1016 -14.90 47.55 -23.20
C PRO A 1016 -16.42 47.59 -23.47
N PRO A 1017 -17.03 48.74 -23.81
CA PRO A 1017 -18.43 48.76 -24.25
C PRO A 1017 -18.69 47.82 -25.45
N ALA A 1018 -17.69 47.65 -26.32
CA ALA A 1018 -17.75 46.76 -27.48
C ALA A 1018 -17.77 45.26 -27.14
N SER A 1019 -17.61 44.87 -25.87
CA SER A 1019 -17.68 43.47 -25.47
C SER A 1019 -19.10 43.00 -25.09
N THR A 1020 -20.11 43.86 -25.17
CA THR A 1020 -21.52 43.49 -24.95
C THR A 1020 -21.90 42.22 -25.73
N GLY A 1021 -22.45 41.21 -25.06
CA GLY A 1021 -22.83 39.92 -25.66
C GLY A 1021 -21.66 39.03 -26.08
N LYS A 1022 -20.43 39.33 -25.61
CA LYS A 1022 -19.21 38.55 -25.90
C LYS A 1022 -18.62 37.94 -24.63
N SER A 1023 -17.77 36.95 -24.83
CA SER A 1023 -16.97 36.28 -23.80
C SER A 1023 -15.51 36.73 -23.89
N LEU A 1024 -14.88 36.94 -22.73
CA LEU A 1024 -13.45 37.24 -22.60
C LEU A 1024 -12.79 36.17 -21.74
N HIS A 1025 -11.64 35.70 -22.20
CA HIS A 1025 -10.85 34.70 -21.49
C HIS A 1025 -9.61 35.36 -20.89
N LEU A 1026 -9.50 35.31 -19.56
CA LEU A 1026 -8.31 35.72 -18.83
C LEU A 1026 -7.62 34.51 -18.24
N ILE A 1027 -6.31 34.49 -18.34
CA ILE A 1027 -5.45 33.48 -17.77
C ILE A 1027 -4.61 34.14 -16.68
N LEU A 1028 -4.78 33.68 -15.45
CA LEU A 1028 -3.80 33.90 -14.39
C LEU A 1028 -2.74 32.83 -14.53
N THR A 1029 -1.49 33.25 -14.68
CA THR A 1029 -0.30 32.42 -14.60
C THR A 1029 0.36 32.67 -13.25
N VAL A 1030 0.56 31.61 -12.46
CA VAL A 1030 1.30 31.67 -11.20
C VAL A 1030 2.57 30.86 -11.36
N SER A 1031 3.72 31.48 -11.11
CA SER A 1031 5.02 30.83 -11.16
C SER A 1031 5.77 31.01 -9.85
N ASP A 1032 6.47 29.98 -9.40
CA ASP A 1032 7.46 30.09 -8.32
C ASP A 1032 8.78 30.69 -8.82
N ASP A 1033 9.75 30.80 -7.92
CA ASP A 1033 11.14 31.14 -8.23
C ASP A 1033 12.13 30.01 -7.94
N GLY A 1034 11.63 28.78 -7.84
CA GLY A 1034 12.43 27.57 -7.75
C GLY A 1034 13.18 27.24 -9.04
N VAL A 1035 13.92 26.13 -9.04
CA VAL A 1035 14.80 25.75 -10.16
C VAL A 1035 14.48 24.34 -10.65
N PRO A 1036 14.01 24.18 -11.91
CA PRO A 1036 13.51 25.25 -12.79
C PRO A 1036 12.19 25.83 -12.26
N ALA A 1037 11.89 27.09 -12.57
CA ALA A 1037 10.66 27.73 -12.10
C ALA A 1037 9.42 27.05 -12.68
N LEU A 1038 8.48 26.59 -11.84
CA LEU A 1038 7.29 25.88 -12.28
C LEU A 1038 6.07 26.79 -12.31
N VAL A 1039 5.01 26.32 -12.98
CA VAL A 1039 3.86 27.16 -13.33
C VAL A 1039 2.56 26.39 -13.17
N ARG A 1040 1.55 27.05 -12.60
CA ARG A 1040 0.14 26.66 -12.73
C ARG A 1040 -0.70 27.83 -13.21
N TYR A 1041 -1.88 27.49 -13.73
CA TYR A 1041 -2.77 28.47 -14.33
C TYR A 1041 -4.15 28.45 -13.69
N GLN A 1042 -4.88 29.54 -13.84
CA GLN A 1042 -6.30 29.60 -13.57
C GLN A 1042 -7.00 30.40 -14.67
N ARG A 1043 -7.96 29.76 -15.33
CA ARG A 1043 -8.79 30.39 -16.37
C ARG A 1043 -10.02 31.06 -15.76
N TYR A 1044 -10.31 32.27 -16.24
CA TYR A 1044 -11.54 33.01 -15.96
C TYR A 1044 -12.23 33.37 -17.28
N ILE A 1045 -13.51 33.05 -17.38
CA ILE A 1045 -14.36 33.38 -18.52
C ILE A 1045 -15.38 34.41 -18.06
N ILE A 1046 -15.31 35.60 -18.64
CA ILE A 1046 -16.25 36.69 -18.34
C ILE A 1046 -17.27 36.75 -19.46
N GLN A 1047 -18.51 36.38 -19.14
CA GLN A 1047 -19.65 36.62 -20.01
C GLN A 1047 -20.15 38.05 -19.81
N VAL A 1048 -20.05 38.86 -20.86
CA VAL A 1048 -20.44 40.27 -20.81
C VAL A 1048 -21.86 40.45 -21.32
N ASN A 1049 -22.72 41.00 -20.47
CA ASN A 1049 -24.11 41.31 -20.80
C ASN A 1049 -24.24 42.71 -21.41
#